data_AF-A0A6I1J972-F1
#
_entry.id   AF-A0A6I1J972-F1
#
_cell.length_a   1.000
_cell.length_b   1.000
_cell.length_c   1.000
_cell.angle_alpha   90.00
_cell.angle_beta   90.00
_cell.angle_gamma   90.00
#
_symmetry.space_group_name_H-M   'P 1'
#
loop_
_entity.id
_entity.type
_entity.pdbx_description
1 polymer ?
#
loop_
_entity_poly.entity_id
_entity_poly.type
_entity_poly.pdbx_seq_one_letter_code
_entity_poly.pdbx_strand_id
1 'polypeptide(L)'
;MREVVKVAGEPITMLAPFRWALTAGTTPYTVEISLPYPEADAILAKPNPIMIEMCGKTFSNIWALSSRPVSMNIHWLTLCDVRWLLPRIVLDLAANVRRSATPKALSGTASVERGYADSDRFLGWSLKAKAKKTLRDLIEEGLEATRLPWVADVKGEPLDVPIQDHLLRGPASEVLASLCMLALLQLSVTPDGKLRLFNELSRRELDGVPDPASGSPQGDDGWIYQRDLKRVRPRGYWALFPGRIEVRFDRVEGATVAEKDRVLENVAPTLERLTVGGRTWAEGEWHTFDEYLDGVTWATPAPHNSAMPATLATVRRYLPAGSLLPIYWVNPLDPASIETWGRRFGTVQEHWRKTYRLPRWWADRAVTIEAARVAVQDTQARRGRGCVWADQSWLLLERSLLARSADPAQDPPFKNVDGWAADLASCVASPATLEVVDQEQGIIHAAFNLGFKAFPILPGKLEYLGPEQQPSARNVTIGELGFISSFRLAVVLSLAPAVRGRFYRLFVAYSEAGIREDEGREATGPEAEFLAEVGEAKVPWLDDQADMVAALFDEDAVDPVWPQRCNEADLVEIAKALATRLWYAERDLWVGDFRAIGSYDLAPEGRRSEIAWEVGQGGGMWTHVHIADTVQPPALATLLPAWVLRRLAGEPEIPGGA
;
A
#
# COMPACT_ATOMS: atom_id res chain seq x y z
N MET A 1 2.46 10.04 63.15
CA MET A 1 2.20 10.64 61.83
C MET A 1 0.81 10.22 61.41
N ARG A 2 -0.05 11.12 60.93
CA ARG A 2 -1.34 10.71 60.36
C ARG A 2 -1.06 9.82 59.14
N GLU A 3 -1.72 8.68 59.04
CA GLU A 3 -1.68 7.82 57.85
C GLU A 3 -2.22 8.63 56.67
N VAL A 4 -1.35 8.97 55.72
CA VAL A 4 -1.71 9.89 54.63
C VAL A 4 -2.13 9.16 53.35
N VAL A 5 -1.60 7.94 53.13
CA VAL A 5 -1.89 7.12 51.96
C VAL A 5 -2.12 5.65 52.35
N LYS A 6 -3.16 5.02 51.80
CA LYS A 6 -3.42 3.58 51.91
C LYS A 6 -3.53 2.95 50.52
N VAL A 7 -2.99 1.75 50.35
CA VAL A 7 -3.07 0.96 49.12
C VAL A 7 -3.58 -0.43 49.46
N ALA A 8 -4.66 -0.86 48.80
CA ALA A 8 -5.40 -2.08 49.13
C ALA A 8 -5.85 -2.17 50.60
N GLY A 9 -6.16 -1.01 51.21
CA GLY A 9 -6.52 -0.88 52.62
C GLY A 9 -5.33 -0.88 53.59
N GLU A 10 -4.13 -1.17 53.12
CA GLU A 10 -2.90 -1.17 53.94
C GLU A 10 -2.27 0.24 53.95
N PRO A 11 -1.95 0.82 55.13
CA PRO A 11 -1.18 2.05 55.18
C PRO A 11 0.24 1.78 54.65
N ILE A 12 0.72 2.65 53.76
CA ILE A 12 2.05 2.48 53.16
C ILE A 12 3.08 3.42 53.78
N THR A 13 4.31 2.93 53.92
CA THR A 13 5.46 3.74 54.31
C THR A 13 5.97 4.51 53.09
N MET A 14 5.69 5.81 53.02
CA MET A 14 6.12 6.63 51.90
C MET A 14 7.64 6.88 51.91
N LEU A 15 8.36 6.20 51.04
CA LEU A 15 9.81 6.43 50.81
C LEU A 15 10.07 7.63 49.88
N ALA A 16 9.09 7.97 49.05
CA ALA A 16 9.10 9.10 48.11
C ALA A 16 7.68 9.71 48.05
N PRO A 17 7.50 10.92 47.47
CA PRO A 17 6.18 11.46 47.20
C PRO A 17 5.34 10.47 46.39
N PHE A 18 4.09 10.25 46.81
CA PHE A 18 3.17 9.37 46.11
C PHE A 18 2.28 10.19 45.19
N ARG A 19 2.33 9.90 43.88
CA ARG A 19 1.54 10.58 42.85
C ARG A 19 0.58 9.61 42.17
N TRP A 20 -0.71 9.94 42.19
CA TRP A 20 -1.72 9.26 41.38
C TRP A 20 -2.37 10.24 40.43
N ALA A 21 -2.52 9.84 39.16
CA ALA A 21 -3.09 10.72 38.15
C ALA A 21 -4.24 10.07 37.38
N LEU A 22 -5.20 10.92 37.01
CA LEU A 22 -6.22 10.60 36.03
C LEU A 22 -5.82 11.26 34.71
N THR A 23 -5.45 10.45 33.74
CA THR A 23 -5.07 10.92 32.40
C THR A 23 -6.21 10.70 31.41
N ALA A 24 -6.26 11.52 30.36
CA ALA A 24 -7.14 11.27 29.23
C ALA A 24 -6.49 10.30 28.22
N GLY A 25 -7.33 9.70 27.37
CA GLY A 25 -6.96 8.71 26.36
C GLY A 25 -7.17 7.27 26.80
N THR A 26 -6.84 6.34 25.91
CA THR A 26 -6.99 4.89 26.13
C THR A 26 -5.76 4.20 26.69
N THR A 27 -4.62 4.90 26.74
CA THR A 27 -3.38 4.39 27.35
C THR A 27 -3.55 4.33 28.87
N PRO A 28 -3.17 3.22 29.54
CA PRO A 28 -3.23 3.14 30.99
C PRO A 28 -2.27 4.12 31.66
N TYR A 29 -2.75 4.80 32.71
CA TYR A 29 -1.84 5.42 33.66
C TYR A 29 -1.18 4.32 34.48
N THR A 30 0.16 4.34 34.53
CA THR A 30 0.97 3.39 35.28
C THR A 30 1.92 4.17 36.18
N VAL A 31 2.04 3.76 37.44
CA VAL A 31 2.98 4.34 38.40
C VAL A 31 3.78 3.24 39.07
N GLU A 32 5.07 3.47 39.24
CA GLU A 32 5.94 2.63 40.06
C GLU A 32 6.16 3.32 41.40
N ILE A 33 5.92 2.60 42.50
CA ILE A 33 6.10 3.14 43.85
C ILE A 33 7.10 2.32 44.65
N SER A 34 7.97 3.02 45.37
CA SER A 34 8.99 2.40 46.21
C SER A 34 8.42 2.12 47.60
N LEU A 35 8.36 0.85 47.98
CA LEU A 35 7.80 0.38 49.25
C LEU A 35 8.77 -0.58 49.94
N PRO A 36 8.71 -0.71 51.28
CA PRO A 36 9.32 -1.83 51.98
C PRO A 36 8.83 -3.18 51.42
N TYR A 37 9.72 -4.16 51.29
CA TYR A 37 9.40 -5.48 50.75
C TYR A 37 8.11 -6.12 51.33
N PRO A 38 7.91 -6.16 52.67
CA PRO A 38 6.71 -6.77 53.25
C PRO A 38 5.41 -6.07 52.84
N GLU A 39 5.45 -4.74 52.63
CA GLU A 39 4.28 -3.96 52.21
C GLU A 39 3.96 -4.23 50.74
N ALA A 40 4.98 -4.25 49.88
CA ALA A 40 4.81 -4.53 48.45
C ALA A 40 4.23 -5.93 48.22
N ASP A 41 4.73 -6.95 48.93
CA ASP A 41 4.20 -8.32 48.86
C ASP A 41 2.79 -8.42 49.43
N ALA A 42 2.50 -7.74 50.54
CA ALA A 42 1.17 -7.72 51.14
C ALA A 42 0.12 -7.12 50.20
N ILE A 43 0.46 -6.05 49.48
CA ILE A 43 -0.43 -5.44 48.47
C ILE A 43 -0.58 -6.35 47.26
N LEU A 44 0.52 -6.91 46.73
CA LEU A 44 0.49 -7.77 45.54
C LEU A 44 -0.29 -9.09 45.79
N ALA A 45 -0.34 -9.55 47.05
CA ALA A 45 -1.12 -10.73 47.45
C ALA A 45 -2.64 -10.49 47.50
N LYS A 46 -3.11 -9.22 47.48
CA LYS A 46 -4.54 -8.92 47.47
C LYS A 46 -5.14 -9.19 46.08
N PRO A 47 -6.38 -9.68 45.99
CA PRO A 47 -7.04 -9.86 44.70
C PRO A 47 -7.26 -8.52 44.02
N ASN A 48 -6.96 -8.46 42.71
CA ASN A 48 -7.33 -7.32 41.88
C ASN A 48 -8.85 -7.32 41.59
N PRO A 49 -9.45 -6.12 41.40
CA PRO A 49 -8.83 -4.82 41.57
C PRO A 49 -8.73 -4.36 43.04
N ILE A 50 -7.78 -3.46 43.32
CA ILE A 50 -7.54 -2.83 44.62
C ILE A 50 -8.01 -1.36 44.64
N MET A 51 -7.92 -0.73 45.82
CA MET A 51 -8.22 0.69 46.05
C MET A 51 -7.00 1.46 46.56
N ILE A 52 -6.93 2.74 46.25
CA ILE A 52 -5.95 3.69 46.82
C ILE A 52 -6.70 4.81 47.53
N GLU A 53 -6.28 5.15 48.75
CA GLU A 53 -6.80 6.30 49.49
C GLU A 53 -5.67 7.31 49.72
N MET A 54 -5.87 8.58 49.34
CA MET A 54 -4.92 9.68 49.51
C MET A 54 -5.62 10.87 50.16
N CYS A 55 -5.27 11.24 51.40
CA CYS A 55 -5.83 12.41 52.09
C CYS A 55 -7.37 12.54 52.02
N GLY A 56 -8.10 11.42 52.07
CA GLY A 56 -9.57 11.39 52.00
C GLY A 56 -10.16 11.27 50.59
N LYS A 57 -9.34 11.21 49.54
CA LYS A 57 -9.76 10.88 48.16
C LYS A 57 -9.49 9.40 47.88
N THR A 58 -10.50 8.71 47.34
CA THR A 58 -10.43 7.27 47.06
C THR A 58 -10.42 7.02 45.56
N PHE A 59 -9.52 6.15 45.12
CA PHE A 59 -9.42 5.67 43.75
C PHE A 59 -9.65 4.15 43.73
N SER A 60 -10.55 3.68 42.87
CA SER A 60 -10.97 2.29 42.78
C SER A 60 -10.64 1.69 41.40
N ASN A 61 -10.82 0.37 41.25
CA ASN A 61 -10.44 -0.43 40.08
C ASN A 61 -8.97 -0.29 39.64
N ILE A 62 -8.07 -0.22 40.62
CA ILE A 62 -6.63 -0.17 40.39
C ILE A 62 -6.07 -1.58 40.36
N TRP A 63 -5.07 -1.82 39.54
CA TRP A 63 -4.44 -3.12 39.37
C TRP A 63 -3.00 -3.07 39.88
N ALA A 64 -2.68 -3.93 40.85
CA ALA A 64 -1.30 -4.23 41.22
C ALA A 64 -0.76 -5.31 40.26
N LEU A 65 0.25 -4.95 39.47
CA LEU A 65 0.74 -5.80 38.38
C LEU A 65 1.97 -6.62 38.76
N SER A 66 2.94 -5.99 39.41
CA SER A 66 4.23 -6.61 39.71
C SER A 66 4.93 -5.90 40.86
N SER A 67 5.80 -6.65 41.54
CA SER A 67 6.74 -6.14 42.53
C SER A 67 8.14 -6.57 42.11
N ARG A 68 9.09 -5.64 42.02
CA ARG A 68 10.51 -5.94 41.68
C ARG A 68 11.47 -5.37 42.73
N PRO A 69 12.49 -6.11 43.17
CA PRO A 69 13.44 -5.62 44.15
C PRO A 69 14.31 -4.48 43.57
N VAL A 70 14.48 -3.42 44.33
CA VAL A 70 15.41 -2.30 44.05
C VAL A 70 16.63 -2.40 44.98
N SER A 71 16.40 -2.81 46.22
CA SER A 71 17.44 -3.14 47.21
C SER A 71 16.94 -4.28 48.11
N MET A 72 17.76 -4.74 49.06
CA MET A 72 17.38 -5.85 49.96
C MET A 72 16.05 -5.65 50.70
N ASN A 73 15.66 -4.40 50.96
CA ASN A 73 14.45 -4.10 51.75
C ASN A 73 13.43 -3.24 51.00
N ILE A 74 13.69 -2.84 49.75
CA ILE A 74 12.83 -1.91 48.99
C ILE A 74 12.48 -2.54 47.66
N HIS A 75 11.19 -2.54 47.34
CA HIS A 75 10.62 -3.03 46.10
C HIS A 75 9.91 -1.88 45.35
N TRP A 76 9.95 -1.95 44.02
CA TRP A 76 9.07 -1.18 43.16
C TRP A 76 7.80 -1.97 42.88
N LEU A 77 6.67 -1.46 43.38
CA LEU A 77 5.34 -1.96 43.08
C LEU A 77 4.77 -1.18 41.89
N THR A 78 4.35 -1.89 40.84
CA THR A 78 3.73 -1.30 39.65
C THR A 78 2.22 -1.33 39.81
N LEU A 79 1.59 -0.15 39.76
CA LEU A 79 0.15 0.03 39.81
C LEU A 79 -0.35 0.63 38.49
N CYS A 80 -1.52 0.22 38.02
CA CYS A 80 -2.15 0.83 36.85
C CYS A 80 -3.67 0.93 36.99
N ASP A 81 -4.30 1.77 36.18
CA ASP A 81 -5.75 1.88 36.13
C ASP A 81 -6.42 0.80 35.24
N VAL A 82 -7.75 0.84 35.18
CA VAL A 82 -8.60 -0.12 34.43
C VAL A 82 -8.27 -0.20 32.93
N ARG A 83 -7.70 0.85 32.31
CA ARG A 83 -7.38 0.87 30.88
C ARG A 83 -6.27 -0.11 30.52
N TRP A 84 -5.55 -0.67 31.49
CA TRP A 84 -4.61 -1.76 31.28
C TRP A 84 -5.25 -2.97 30.59
N LEU A 85 -6.57 -3.13 30.72
CA LEU A 85 -7.32 -4.19 30.07
C LEU A 85 -7.64 -3.89 28.59
N LEU A 86 -7.67 -2.61 28.18
CA LEU A 86 -8.10 -2.23 26.81
C LEU A 86 -7.22 -2.81 25.70
N PRO A 87 -5.88 -2.80 25.77
CA PRO A 87 -5.04 -3.42 24.75
C PRO A 87 -5.21 -4.96 24.67
N ARG A 88 -5.84 -5.58 25.67
CA ARG A 88 -6.03 -7.04 25.78
C ARG A 88 -7.43 -7.49 25.34
N ILE A 89 -8.29 -6.56 24.98
CA ILE A 89 -9.63 -6.82 24.47
C ILE A 89 -9.61 -6.53 22.97
N VAL A 90 -10.05 -7.48 22.14
CA VAL A 90 -10.19 -7.26 20.70
C VAL A 90 -11.61 -6.80 20.41
N LEU A 91 -11.74 -5.64 19.76
CA LEU A 91 -13.00 -5.16 19.21
C LEU A 91 -13.11 -5.55 17.74
N ASP A 92 -14.33 -5.84 17.32
CA ASP A 92 -14.73 -6.06 15.93
C ASP A 92 -16.07 -5.34 15.72
N LEU A 93 -15.98 -4.11 15.24
CA LEU A 93 -17.11 -3.21 15.08
C LEU A 93 -17.37 -2.97 13.60
N ALA A 94 -18.64 -2.79 13.24
CA ALA A 94 -19.04 -2.49 11.88
C ALA A 94 -20.14 -1.43 11.85
N ALA A 95 -20.02 -0.50 10.92
CA ALA A 95 -21.01 0.54 10.68
C ALA A 95 -21.32 0.71 9.20
N ASN A 96 -22.62 0.71 8.92
CA ASN A 96 -23.20 1.14 7.65
C ASN A 96 -22.46 0.54 6.45
N VAL A 97 -22.28 -0.77 6.47
CA VAL A 97 -21.60 -1.52 5.39
C VAL A 97 -22.57 -1.64 4.23
N ARG A 98 -22.24 -1.05 3.08
CA ARG A 98 -23.01 -1.14 1.85
C ARG A 98 -23.09 -2.58 1.37
N ARG A 99 -24.25 -2.92 0.84
CA ARG A 99 -24.46 -4.14 0.10
C ARG A 99 -23.90 -3.90 -1.30
N SER A 100 -22.83 -4.58 -1.67
CA SER A 100 -22.34 -4.57 -3.06
C SER A 100 -23.49 -5.02 -3.97
N ALA A 101 -24.05 -4.08 -4.72
CA ALA A 101 -24.99 -4.35 -5.79
C ALA A 101 -24.20 -4.38 -7.09
N THR A 102 -23.27 -5.32 -7.24
CA THR A 102 -22.75 -5.63 -8.58
C THR A 102 -23.90 -6.25 -9.37
N PRO A 103 -24.36 -5.63 -10.47
CA PRO A 103 -25.21 -6.36 -11.41
C PRO A 103 -24.33 -7.44 -12.01
N LYS A 104 -24.62 -8.72 -11.72
CA LYS A 104 -23.96 -9.89 -12.32
C LYS A 104 -23.93 -9.68 -13.85
N ALA A 105 -22.77 -9.30 -14.39
CA ALA A 105 -22.55 -9.30 -15.83
C ALA A 105 -22.12 -10.72 -16.21
N LEU A 106 -22.91 -11.38 -17.04
CA LEU A 106 -22.46 -12.56 -17.78
C LEU A 106 -21.31 -12.12 -18.69
N SER A 107 -20.18 -12.84 -18.64
CA SER A 107 -19.05 -12.61 -19.52
C SER A 107 -19.46 -12.83 -20.97
N GLY A 108 -19.34 -11.80 -21.79
CA GLY A 108 -19.58 -11.91 -23.22
C GLY A 108 -19.73 -10.55 -23.85
N THR A 109 -18.61 -10.04 -24.38
CA THR A 109 -18.51 -8.96 -25.37
C THR A 109 -18.96 -7.55 -24.97
N ALA A 110 -18.13 -6.59 -25.40
CA ALA A 110 -18.30 -5.14 -25.38
C ALA A 110 -18.20 -4.43 -24.02
N SER A 111 -17.29 -3.46 -24.01
CA SER A 111 -17.14 -2.37 -23.06
C SER A 111 -18.50 -1.77 -22.69
N VAL A 112 -18.88 -1.89 -21.42
CA VAL A 112 -19.97 -1.11 -20.86
C VAL A 112 -19.34 -0.18 -19.83
N GLU A 113 -19.27 1.11 -20.17
CA GLU A 113 -19.22 2.17 -19.17
C GLU A 113 -20.43 1.99 -18.24
N ARG A 114 -20.20 1.40 -17.06
CA ARG A 114 -21.23 1.35 -16.04
C ARG A 114 -20.97 2.49 -15.08
N GLY A 115 -21.74 3.57 -15.26
CA GLY A 115 -21.96 4.52 -14.18
C GLY A 115 -22.48 3.77 -12.96
N TYR A 116 -21.71 3.83 -11.87
CA TYR A 116 -22.10 3.30 -10.57
C TYR A 116 -23.31 4.10 -10.08
N ALA A 117 -24.51 3.61 -10.37
CA ALA A 117 -25.71 4.09 -9.70
C ALA A 117 -25.62 3.59 -8.25
N ASP A 118 -25.22 4.51 -7.38
CA ASP A 118 -25.05 4.35 -5.94
C ASP A 118 -26.37 3.88 -5.31
N SER A 119 -26.60 2.56 -5.26
CA SER A 119 -27.75 2.05 -4.53
C SER A 119 -27.41 2.07 -3.05
N ASP A 120 -27.96 3.04 -2.31
CA ASP A 120 -27.87 3.31 -0.87
C ASP A 120 -28.37 2.16 0.05
N ARG A 121 -28.17 0.90 -0.34
CA ARG A 121 -28.62 -0.27 0.42
C ARG A 121 -27.51 -0.77 1.32
N PHE A 122 -27.69 -0.61 2.63
CA PHE A 122 -26.78 -1.12 3.66
C PHE A 122 -27.17 -2.53 4.14
N LEU A 123 -26.19 -3.29 4.63
CA LEU A 123 -26.41 -4.56 5.30
C LEU A 123 -27.11 -4.32 6.64
N GLY A 124 -28.27 -4.96 6.84
CA GLY A 124 -29.13 -4.68 8.00
C GLY A 124 -28.46 -4.90 9.36
N TRP A 125 -27.47 -5.79 9.45
CA TRP A 125 -26.70 -6.04 10.69
C TRP A 125 -25.69 -4.93 11.02
N SER A 126 -25.36 -4.06 10.07
CA SER A 126 -24.45 -2.93 10.25
C SER A 126 -25.17 -1.62 10.61
N LEU A 127 -26.50 -1.67 10.76
CA LEU A 127 -27.37 -0.55 11.07
C LEU A 127 -27.87 -0.63 12.52
N LYS A 128 -28.11 0.51 13.17
CA LYS A 128 -28.78 0.57 14.49
C LYS A 128 -30.26 0.85 14.27
N ALA A 129 -31.13 -0.09 14.64
CA ALA A 129 -32.58 0.03 14.45
C ALA A 129 -33.00 0.42 13.00
N LYS A 130 -32.30 -0.10 11.98
CA LYS A 130 -32.45 0.23 10.55
C LYS A 130 -32.03 1.66 10.15
N ALA A 131 -31.43 2.43 11.05
CA ALA A 131 -30.81 3.72 10.77
C ALA A 131 -29.27 3.60 10.70
N LYS A 132 -28.63 4.60 10.08
CA LYS A 132 -27.17 4.66 9.99
C LYS A 132 -26.57 4.82 11.38
N LYS A 133 -25.62 3.96 11.77
CA LYS A 133 -24.83 4.11 13.00
C LYS A 133 -23.98 5.38 12.93
N THR A 134 -23.90 6.11 14.02
CA THR A 134 -23.00 7.26 14.15
C THR A 134 -21.68 6.88 14.82
N LEU A 135 -20.72 7.80 14.80
CA LEU A 135 -19.46 7.65 15.54
C LEU A 135 -19.70 7.36 17.03
N ARG A 136 -20.66 8.07 17.63
CA ARG A 136 -21.02 7.88 19.02
C ARG A 136 -21.58 6.49 19.27
N ASP A 137 -22.48 6.01 18.40
CA ASP A 137 -23.04 4.66 18.51
C ASP A 137 -21.92 3.60 18.53
N LEU A 138 -20.91 3.76 17.67
CA LEU A 138 -19.77 2.84 17.60
C LEU A 138 -18.90 2.88 18.86
N ILE A 139 -18.69 4.06 19.46
CA ILE A 139 -17.94 4.19 20.71
C ILE A 139 -18.68 3.50 21.84
N GLU A 140 -19.98 3.76 21.97
CA GLU A 140 -20.82 3.16 23.01
C GLU A 140 -20.88 1.63 22.84
N GLU A 141 -21.08 1.13 21.61
CA GLU A 141 -21.02 -0.30 21.28
C GLU A 141 -19.65 -0.92 21.61
N GLY A 142 -18.56 -0.21 21.29
CA GLY A 142 -17.21 -0.62 21.64
C GLY A 142 -16.97 -0.68 23.14
N LEU A 143 -17.41 0.33 23.91
CA LEU A 143 -17.33 0.37 25.37
C LEU A 143 -18.15 -0.76 26.00
N GLU A 144 -19.37 -1.00 25.54
CA GLU A 144 -20.21 -2.12 25.97
C GLU A 144 -19.54 -3.47 25.69
N ALA A 145 -18.95 -3.63 24.51
CA ALA A 145 -18.23 -4.84 24.12
C ALA A 145 -17.00 -5.12 25.01
N THR A 146 -16.38 -4.09 25.61
CA THR A 146 -15.29 -4.31 26.58
C THR A 146 -15.75 -4.97 27.88
N ARG A 147 -17.05 -4.89 28.21
CA ARG A 147 -17.63 -5.31 29.51
C ARG A 147 -17.01 -4.62 30.73
N LEU A 148 -16.23 -3.56 30.53
CA LEU A 148 -15.70 -2.74 31.60
C LEU A 148 -16.77 -1.76 32.08
N PRO A 149 -16.81 -1.42 33.37
CA PRO A 149 -17.76 -0.44 33.86
C PRO A 149 -17.46 0.92 33.25
N TRP A 150 -18.46 1.56 32.65
CA TRP A 150 -18.30 2.85 31.99
C TRP A 150 -19.48 3.79 32.27
N VAL A 151 -19.27 5.08 32.03
CA VAL A 151 -20.29 6.13 32.14
C VAL A 151 -20.14 7.12 31.00
N ALA A 152 -21.26 7.48 30.36
CA ALA A 152 -21.33 8.62 29.47
C ALA A 152 -21.56 9.90 30.29
N ASP A 153 -20.64 10.85 30.20
CA ASP A 153 -20.85 12.23 30.63
C ASP A 153 -20.56 13.18 29.46
N VAL A 154 -21.22 12.88 28.33
CA VAL A 154 -21.12 13.66 27.10
C VAL A 154 -22.10 14.83 27.21
N LYS A 155 -21.57 16.02 27.52
CA LYS A 155 -22.32 17.28 27.51
C LYS A 155 -21.95 18.11 26.28
N GLY A 156 -22.91 18.86 25.74
CA GLY A 156 -22.82 19.50 24.42
C GLY A 156 -23.27 18.54 23.30
N GLU A 157 -23.35 19.04 22.07
CA GLU A 157 -23.67 18.19 20.91
C GLU A 157 -22.40 17.48 20.43
N PRO A 158 -22.26 16.15 20.62
CA PRO A 158 -21.16 15.41 20.02
C PRO A 158 -21.26 15.44 18.49
N LEU A 159 -20.16 15.13 17.81
CA LEU A 159 -20.17 14.94 16.35
C LEU A 159 -20.95 13.66 16.02
N ASP A 160 -22.24 13.80 15.70
CA ASP A 160 -23.14 12.69 15.38
C ASP A 160 -23.09 12.34 13.88
N VAL A 161 -21.88 12.19 13.36
CA VAL A 161 -21.66 11.91 11.93
C VAL A 161 -21.81 10.42 11.67
N PRO A 162 -22.66 10.01 10.70
CA PRO A 162 -22.75 8.63 10.27
C PRO A 162 -21.48 8.22 9.53
N ILE A 163 -20.78 7.22 10.03
CA ILE A 163 -19.63 6.62 9.35
C ILE A 163 -20.14 5.63 8.29
N GLN A 164 -19.67 5.69 7.05
CA GLN A 164 -20.12 4.77 5.99
C GLN A 164 -19.05 3.73 5.67
N ASP A 165 -19.46 2.48 5.46
CA ASP A 165 -18.58 1.40 5.00
C ASP A 165 -17.37 1.14 5.90
N HIS A 166 -17.48 1.19 7.22
CA HIS A 166 -16.32 0.92 8.11
C HIS A 166 -16.44 -0.43 8.82
N LEU A 167 -15.28 -1.09 8.91
CA LEU A 167 -15.03 -2.31 9.69
C LEU A 167 -13.80 -2.01 10.54
N LEU A 168 -13.98 -1.92 11.84
CA LEU A 168 -12.95 -1.54 12.80
C LEU A 168 -12.61 -2.76 13.64
N ARG A 169 -11.42 -3.32 13.42
CA ARG A 169 -10.96 -4.52 14.12
C ARG A 169 -9.58 -4.29 14.72
N GLY A 170 -9.42 -4.60 16.00
CA GLY A 170 -8.13 -4.44 16.68
C GLY A 170 -8.26 -4.36 18.20
N PRO A 171 -7.15 -4.10 18.90
CA PRO A 171 -7.18 -3.83 20.35
C PRO A 171 -8.14 -2.69 20.68
N ALA A 172 -8.92 -2.84 21.75
CA ALA A 172 -9.94 -1.87 22.15
C ALA A 172 -9.34 -0.49 22.39
N SER A 173 -8.10 -0.43 22.89
CA SER A 173 -7.38 0.82 23.10
C SER A 173 -7.17 1.62 21.81
N GLU A 174 -6.87 0.96 20.70
CA GLU A 174 -6.59 1.61 19.40
C GLU A 174 -7.88 2.01 18.68
N VAL A 175 -8.86 1.09 18.66
CA VAL A 175 -10.16 1.31 18.03
C VAL A 175 -10.93 2.43 18.74
N LEU A 176 -11.01 2.39 20.08
CA LEU A 176 -11.70 3.42 20.85
C LEU A 176 -10.97 4.76 20.81
N ALA A 177 -9.63 4.80 20.86
CA ALA A 177 -8.88 6.06 20.75
C ALA A 177 -9.20 6.79 19.45
N SER A 178 -9.19 6.04 18.35
CA SER A 178 -9.50 6.56 17.03
C SER A 178 -10.93 7.05 16.89
N LEU A 179 -11.90 6.24 17.31
CA LEU A 179 -13.31 6.60 17.26
C LEU A 179 -13.61 7.83 18.12
N CYS A 180 -13.09 7.86 19.35
CA CYS A 180 -13.26 8.99 20.25
C CYS A 180 -12.71 10.27 19.63
N MET A 181 -11.52 10.21 19.04
CA MET A 181 -10.90 11.37 18.40
C MET A 181 -11.74 11.92 17.24
N LEU A 182 -12.23 11.04 16.37
CA LEU A 182 -13.16 11.39 15.29
C LEU A 182 -14.45 12.04 15.82
N ALA A 183 -14.99 11.52 16.91
CA ALA A 183 -16.22 12.03 17.52
C ALA A 183 -16.01 13.32 18.33
N LEU A 184 -14.76 13.81 18.45
CA LEU A 184 -14.36 14.87 19.39
C LEU A 184 -14.70 14.52 20.85
N LEU A 185 -14.68 13.23 21.14
CA LEU A 185 -14.84 12.65 22.47
C LEU A 185 -13.50 12.17 23.00
N GLN A 186 -13.42 11.97 24.31
CA GLN A 186 -12.27 11.34 24.94
C GLN A 186 -12.71 10.36 26.01
N LEU A 187 -11.78 9.43 26.30
CA LEU A 187 -11.89 8.50 27.41
C LEU A 187 -11.00 8.95 28.55
N SER A 188 -11.49 8.85 29.77
CA SER A 188 -10.70 8.96 30.99
C SER A 188 -11.16 7.90 31.98
N VAL A 189 -10.58 7.89 33.18
CA VAL A 189 -11.00 7.01 34.26
C VAL A 189 -11.54 7.87 35.40
N THR A 190 -12.72 7.56 35.92
CA THR A 190 -13.25 8.22 37.12
C THR A 190 -12.47 7.79 38.36
N PRO A 191 -12.54 8.53 39.49
CA PRO A 191 -12.01 8.04 40.76
C PRO A 191 -12.56 6.65 41.14
N ASP A 192 -13.81 6.33 40.81
CA ASP A 192 -14.40 5.00 41.03
C ASP A 192 -13.88 3.91 40.06
N GLY A 193 -12.93 4.25 39.19
CA GLY A 193 -12.30 3.30 38.28
C GLY A 193 -13.19 2.88 37.11
N LYS A 194 -14.15 3.72 36.70
CA LYS A 194 -14.98 3.49 35.52
C LYS A 194 -14.39 4.23 34.33
N LEU A 195 -14.53 3.67 33.13
CA LEU A 195 -14.24 4.41 31.90
C LEU A 195 -15.27 5.54 31.75
N ARG A 196 -14.81 6.76 31.59
CA ARG A 196 -15.67 7.92 31.36
C ARG A 196 -15.53 8.39 29.93
N LEU A 197 -16.64 8.43 29.21
CA LEU A 197 -16.72 9.07 27.90
C LEU A 197 -17.18 10.52 28.11
N PHE A 198 -16.39 11.49 27.66
CA PHE A 198 -16.70 12.91 27.80
C PHE A 198 -16.38 13.66 26.51
N ASN A 199 -16.94 14.87 26.39
CA ASN A 199 -16.71 15.74 25.24
C ASN A 199 -15.45 16.57 25.46
N GLU A 200 -14.48 16.47 24.55
CA GLU A 200 -13.23 17.21 24.64
C GLU A 200 -13.44 18.74 24.64
N LEU A 201 -14.53 19.20 24.03
CA LEU A 201 -14.84 20.61 23.82
C LEU A 201 -15.64 21.25 24.95
N SER A 202 -15.99 20.48 25.98
CA SER A 202 -16.96 20.94 26.99
C SER A 202 -16.46 22.14 27.81
N ARG A 203 -15.12 22.32 27.92
CA ARG A 203 -14.42 23.36 28.69
C ARG A 203 -14.75 23.41 30.19
N ARG A 204 -15.59 22.50 30.69
CA ARG A 204 -16.05 22.47 32.09
C ARG A 204 -14.95 22.15 33.09
N GLU A 205 -13.88 21.55 32.61
CA GLU A 205 -12.66 21.36 33.38
C GLU A 205 -12.02 22.67 33.83
N LEU A 206 -12.40 23.82 33.24
CA LEU A 206 -11.99 25.16 33.69
C LEU A 206 -12.93 25.72 34.78
N ASP A 207 -14.16 25.20 34.92
CA ASP A 207 -15.16 25.70 35.88
C ASP A 207 -14.73 25.51 37.35
N GLY A 208 -13.67 24.72 37.60
CA GLY A 208 -13.08 24.48 38.92
C GLY A 208 -11.61 24.88 39.06
N VAL A 209 -10.98 25.45 38.02
CA VAL A 209 -9.64 26.05 38.16
C VAL A 209 -9.84 27.43 38.78
N PRO A 210 -9.22 27.76 39.93
CA PRO A 210 -9.27 29.11 40.47
C PRO A 210 -8.90 30.10 39.37
N ASP A 211 -9.73 31.12 39.15
CA ASP A 211 -9.43 32.17 38.17
C ASP A 211 -8.00 32.66 38.43
N PRO A 212 -7.10 32.70 37.44
CA PRO A 212 -5.76 33.26 37.60
C PRO A 212 -5.75 34.67 38.21
N ALA A 213 -6.86 35.42 38.12
CA ALA A 213 -7.05 36.71 38.79
C ALA A 213 -7.37 36.62 40.30
N SER A 214 -7.80 35.45 40.79
CA SER A 214 -8.31 35.23 42.16
C SER A 214 -7.26 34.76 43.17
N GLY A 215 -6.05 34.40 42.71
CA GLY A 215 -4.92 34.07 43.58
C GLY A 215 -3.61 34.13 42.81
N SER A 216 -2.60 34.82 43.35
CA SER A 216 -1.27 34.83 42.76
C SER A 216 -0.72 33.40 42.71
N PRO A 217 -0.34 32.86 41.54
CA PRO A 217 0.40 31.60 41.50
C PRO A 217 1.65 31.74 42.37
N GLN A 218 1.85 30.80 43.27
CA GLN A 218 3.07 30.77 44.07
C GLN A 218 4.18 30.11 43.24
N GLY A 219 5.06 30.91 42.66
CA GLY A 219 6.27 30.46 41.97
C GLY A 219 6.19 30.51 40.44
N ASP A 220 7.27 30.08 39.77
CA ASP A 220 7.39 29.92 38.30
C ASP A 220 6.48 28.81 37.72
N ASP A 221 5.48 28.36 38.49
CA ASP A 221 4.56 27.31 38.11
C ASP A 221 3.62 27.86 37.01
N GLY A 222 3.58 27.16 35.86
CA GLY A 222 3.06 27.65 34.58
C GLY A 222 1.61 28.15 34.56
N TRP A 223 1.18 28.60 33.38
CA TRP A 223 -0.18 29.11 33.14
C TRP A 223 -0.90 28.26 32.09
N ILE A 224 -2.18 28.01 32.31
CA ILE A 224 -3.07 27.45 31.29
C ILE A 224 -3.58 28.60 30.42
N TYR A 225 -3.27 28.56 29.12
CA TYR A 225 -3.70 29.57 28.15
C TYR A 225 -4.23 28.92 26.87
N GLN A 226 -5.06 29.65 26.12
CA GLN A 226 -5.57 29.20 24.83
C GLN A 226 -4.55 29.52 23.74
N ARG A 227 -4.05 28.49 23.07
CA ARG A 227 -3.22 28.58 21.87
C ARG A 227 -4.13 28.77 20.65
N ASP A 228 -4.06 29.94 20.05
CA ASP A 228 -4.71 30.26 18.77
C ASP A 228 -3.78 29.88 17.61
N LEU A 229 -4.18 28.89 16.83
CA LEU A 229 -3.46 28.41 15.65
C LEU A 229 -4.07 28.88 14.33
N LYS A 230 -5.05 29.79 14.34
CA LYS A 230 -5.77 30.26 13.14
C LYS A 230 -4.85 30.65 11.96
N ARG A 231 -3.75 31.34 12.26
CA ARG A 231 -2.79 31.84 11.25
C ARG A 231 -1.73 30.81 10.84
N VAL A 232 -1.55 29.77 11.63
CA VAL A 232 -0.58 28.68 11.37
C VAL A 232 -1.26 27.53 10.65
N ARG A 233 -2.51 27.22 11.02
CA ARG A 233 -3.33 26.16 10.43
C ARG A 233 -3.55 26.41 8.93
N PRO A 234 -3.17 25.48 8.04
CA PRO A 234 -3.35 25.63 6.61
C PRO A 234 -4.82 25.71 6.20
N ARG A 235 -5.13 26.62 5.27
CA ARG A 235 -6.48 26.73 4.66
C ARG A 235 -6.90 25.50 3.85
N GLY A 236 -5.92 24.69 3.45
CA GLY A 236 -6.06 23.53 2.59
C GLY A 236 -4.77 22.73 2.55
N TYR A 237 -4.90 21.43 2.30
CA TYR A 237 -3.77 20.54 2.10
C TYR A 237 -3.73 19.99 0.67
N TRP A 238 -2.55 19.99 0.07
CA TRP A 238 -2.27 19.20 -1.12
C TRP A 238 -1.70 17.84 -0.72
N ALA A 239 -2.48 16.79 -0.93
CA ALA A 239 -2.02 15.42 -0.82
C ALA A 239 -1.26 15.04 -2.11
N LEU A 240 -0.01 14.63 -1.96
CA LEU A 240 0.87 14.24 -3.06
C LEU A 240 0.96 12.71 -3.13
N PHE A 241 0.53 12.12 -4.25
CA PHE A 241 0.59 10.68 -4.47
C PHE A 241 1.63 10.33 -5.54
N PRO A 242 2.53 9.36 -5.29
CA PRO A 242 3.43 8.88 -6.34
C PRO A 242 2.64 8.17 -7.44
N GLY A 243 3.09 8.30 -8.69
CA GLY A 243 2.45 7.69 -9.84
C GLY A 243 2.97 6.29 -10.14
N ARG A 244 2.07 5.39 -10.53
CA ARG A 244 2.40 4.14 -11.20
C ARG A 244 1.58 4.03 -12.48
N ILE A 245 2.28 4.08 -13.60
CA ILE A 245 1.69 4.38 -14.91
C ILE A 245 1.96 3.22 -15.84
N GLU A 246 0.90 2.65 -16.42
CA GLU A 246 1.04 1.69 -17.48
C GLU A 246 1.51 2.39 -18.76
N VAL A 247 2.50 1.82 -19.44
CA VAL A 247 3.02 2.30 -20.73
C VAL A 247 3.09 1.14 -21.69
N ARG A 248 2.57 1.37 -22.90
CA ARG A 248 2.66 0.41 -24.01
C ARG A 248 3.95 0.63 -24.78
N PHE A 249 4.66 -0.47 -25.03
CA PHE A 249 5.79 -0.51 -25.95
C PHE A 249 5.50 -1.47 -27.09
N ASP A 250 5.81 -1.05 -28.31
CA ASP A 250 5.56 -1.81 -29.53
C ASP A 250 6.87 -2.27 -30.16
N ARG A 251 6.85 -3.39 -30.87
CA ARG A 251 7.89 -3.83 -31.78
C ARG A 251 7.26 -4.00 -33.15
N VAL A 252 7.84 -3.34 -34.15
CA VAL A 252 7.62 -3.66 -35.55
C VAL A 252 8.99 -4.00 -36.15
N GLU A 253 9.17 -5.25 -36.56
CA GLU A 253 10.43 -5.70 -37.13
C GLU A 253 10.77 -4.90 -38.41
N GLY A 254 11.98 -4.32 -38.45
CA GLY A 254 12.45 -3.48 -39.56
C GLY A 254 12.01 -2.01 -39.51
N ALA A 255 11.26 -1.58 -38.50
CA ALA A 255 10.94 -0.16 -38.31
C ALA A 255 12.16 0.63 -37.83
N THR A 256 12.26 1.88 -38.29
CA THR A 256 13.23 2.85 -37.76
C THR A 256 12.77 3.30 -36.37
N VAL A 257 13.71 3.40 -35.43
CA VAL A 257 13.44 3.71 -34.02
C VAL A 257 14.00 5.09 -33.70
N ALA A 258 13.16 6.03 -33.27
CA ALA A 258 13.63 7.23 -32.60
C ALA A 258 13.73 7.01 -31.09
N GLU A 259 14.60 7.76 -30.41
CA GLU A 259 14.93 7.53 -28.99
C GLU A 259 13.73 7.72 -28.05
N LYS A 260 12.82 8.65 -28.37
CA LYS A 260 11.59 8.90 -27.60
C LYS A 260 10.44 7.95 -27.97
N ASP A 261 10.54 7.25 -29.10
CA ASP A 261 9.48 6.36 -29.55
C ASP A 261 9.38 5.19 -28.58
N ARG A 262 8.16 4.71 -28.34
CA ARG A 262 7.91 3.53 -27.48
C ARG A 262 8.20 2.23 -28.24
N VAL A 263 9.31 2.17 -28.97
CA VAL A 263 9.66 1.03 -29.83
C VAL A 263 10.73 0.17 -29.18
N LEU A 264 10.42 -1.11 -29.03
CA LEU A 264 11.33 -2.11 -28.48
C LEU A 264 12.41 -2.51 -29.49
N GLU A 265 13.61 -2.75 -28.96
CA GLU A 265 14.73 -3.32 -29.70
C GLU A 265 14.89 -4.79 -29.31
N ASN A 266 14.93 -5.71 -30.28
CA ASN A 266 15.25 -7.11 -29.97
C ASN A 266 16.76 -7.20 -29.68
N VAL A 267 17.12 -7.74 -28.52
CA VAL A 267 18.50 -7.78 -28.03
C VAL A 267 18.90 -9.18 -27.59
N ALA A 268 20.21 -9.42 -27.55
CA ALA A 268 20.82 -10.64 -27.05
C ALA A 268 22.05 -10.31 -26.19
N PRO A 269 22.34 -11.10 -25.13
CA PRO A 269 23.54 -10.95 -24.35
C PRO A 269 24.73 -11.63 -25.05
N THR A 270 25.91 -11.04 -24.97
CA THR A 270 27.14 -11.68 -25.44
C THR A 270 27.62 -12.67 -24.39
N LEU A 271 27.72 -13.96 -24.72
CA LEU A 271 28.15 -15.01 -23.79
C LEU A 271 29.66 -15.21 -23.72
N GLU A 272 30.43 -14.37 -24.41
CA GLU A 272 31.89 -14.41 -24.45
C GLU A 272 32.43 -13.03 -24.81
N ARG A 273 33.74 -12.84 -24.66
CA ARG A 273 34.39 -11.60 -25.08
C ARG A 273 34.59 -11.59 -26.59
N LEU A 274 33.89 -10.72 -27.31
CA LEU A 274 33.98 -10.57 -28.77
C LEU A 274 34.67 -9.26 -29.16
N THR A 275 35.42 -9.24 -30.27
CA THR A 275 35.94 -8.00 -30.85
C THR A 275 35.35 -7.80 -32.23
N VAL A 276 34.53 -6.76 -32.38
CA VAL A 276 33.72 -6.49 -33.57
C VAL A 276 34.00 -5.05 -34.00
N GLY A 277 34.45 -4.85 -35.24
CA GLY A 277 34.78 -3.52 -35.75
C GLY A 277 35.83 -2.75 -34.91
N GLY A 278 36.73 -3.45 -34.22
CA GLY A 278 37.75 -2.85 -33.34
C GLY A 278 37.28 -2.48 -31.93
N ARG A 279 35.99 -2.64 -31.61
CA ARG A 279 35.45 -2.54 -30.23
C ARG A 279 35.39 -3.92 -29.60
N THR A 280 35.82 -4.03 -28.35
CA THR A 280 35.68 -5.26 -27.58
C THR A 280 34.41 -5.21 -26.73
N TRP A 281 33.55 -6.20 -26.92
CA TRP A 281 32.34 -6.41 -26.12
C TRP A 281 32.67 -7.29 -24.93
N ALA A 282 32.13 -6.93 -23.77
CA ALA A 282 32.29 -7.71 -22.56
C ALA A 282 31.29 -8.89 -22.53
N GLU A 283 31.64 -9.95 -21.82
CA GLU A 283 30.68 -11.01 -21.50
C GLU A 283 29.55 -10.43 -20.63
N GLY A 284 28.30 -10.77 -20.99
CA GLY A 284 27.08 -10.23 -20.38
C GLY A 284 26.59 -8.90 -20.97
N GLU A 285 27.35 -8.26 -21.86
CA GLU A 285 26.91 -7.02 -22.52
C GLU A 285 25.78 -7.32 -23.51
N TRP A 286 24.71 -6.52 -23.46
CA TRP A 286 23.54 -6.68 -24.32
C TRP A 286 23.71 -5.87 -25.61
N HIS A 287 23.43 -6.48 -26.76
CA HIS A 287 23.50 -5.84 -28.07
C HIS A 287 22.21 -6.03 -28.84
N THR A 288 21.93 -5.14 -29.81
CA THR A 288 20.84 -5.38 -30.74
C THR A 288 21.10 -6.67 -31.51
N PHE A 289 20.03 -7.34 -31.94
CA PHE A 289 20.17 -8.65 -32.56
C PHE A 289 20.97 -8.59 -33.87
N ASP A 290 20.86 -7.50 -34.63
CA ASP A 290 21.67 -7.26 -35.83
C ASP A 290 23.16 -7.13 -35.50
N GLU A 291 23.51 -6.35 -34.48
CA GLU A 291 24.89 -6.23 -33.99
C GLU A 291 25.41 -7.59 -33.52
N TYR A 292 24.66 -8.30 -32.67
CA TYR A 292 25.05 -9.60 -32.16
C TYR A 292 25.37 -10.60 -33.29
N LEU A 293 24.49 -10.68 -34.30
CA LEU A 293 24.66 -11.58 -35.44
C LEU A 293 25.86 -11.20 -36.32
N ASP A 294 26.09 -9.91 -36.56
CA ASP A 294 27.30 -9.43 -37.25
C ASP A 294 28.55 -9.79 -36.45
N GLY A 295 28.55 -9.55 -35.14
CA GLY A 295 29.65 -9.88 -34.25
C GLY A 295 30.00 -11.36 -34.24
N VAL A 296 28.99 -12.23 -34.17
CA VAL A 296 29.16 -13.69 -34.21
C VAL A 296 29.63 -14.18 -35.59
N THR A 297 29.20 -13.55 -36.68
CA THR A 297 29.61 -13.90 -38.05
C THR A 297 31.12 -13.81 -38.23
N TRP A 298 31.73 -12.78 -37.63
CA TRP A 298 33.17 -12.49 -37.75
C TRP A 298 34.00 -12.98 -36.55
N ALA A 299 33.36 -13.55 -35.54
CA ALA A 299 34.03 -14.08 -34.37
C ALA A 299 34.81 -15.36 -34.68
N THR A 300 35.90 -15.59 -33.95
CA THR A 300 36.65 -16.86 -34.01
C THR A 300 36.03 -17.87 -33.04
N PRO A 301 35.86 -19.15 -33.41
CA PRO A 301 36.08 -19.74 -34.72
C PRO A 301 35.03 -19.31 -35.75
N ALA A 302 35.47 -19.02 -36.98
CA ALA A 302 34.61 -18.61 -38.08
C ALA A 302 33.63 -19.75 -38.47
N PRO A 303 32.44 -19.43 -39.00
CA PRO A 303 31.48 -20.44 -39.42
C PRO A 303 32.03 -21.33 -40.56
N HIS A 304 31.70 -22.62 -40.56
CA HIS A 304 32.18 -23.58 -41.57
C HIS A 304 31.79 -23.19 -42.99
N ASN A 305 30.56 -22.69 -43.13
CA ASN A 305 30.05 -22.14 -44.37
C ASN A 305 30.26 -20.62 -44.39
N SER A 306 31.49 -20.18 -44.67
CA SER A 306 31.84 -18.76 -44.78
C SER A 306 31.07 -18.02 -45.88
N ALA A 307 30.37 -18.74 -46.77
CA ALA A 307 29.49 -18.17 -47.79
C ALA A 307 28.08 -17.83 -47.27
N MET A 308 27.70 -18.22 -46.04
CA MET A 308 26.42 -17.90 -45.41
C MET A 308 26.62 -17.13 -44.09
N PRO A 309 26.74 -15.79 -44.12
CA PRO A 309 26.85 -14.99 -42.90
C PRO A 309 25.64 -15.21 -41.97
N ALA A 310 25.86 -15.13 -40.66
CA ALA A 310 24.77 -15.19 -39.69
C ALA A 310 24.03 -13.86 -39.75
N THR A 311 22.91 -13.85 -40.47
CA THR A 311 22.06 -12.67 -40.65
C THR A 311 20.66 -12.96 -40.17
N LEU A 312 19.85 -11.92 -39.94
CA LEU A 312 18.43 -12.11 -39.63
C LEU A 312 17.70 -12.93 -40.70
N ALA A 313 18.08 -12.80 -41.98
CA ALA A 313 17.49 -13.61 -43.06
C ALA A 313 17.80 -15.11 -42.87
N THR A 314 19.04 -15.44 -42.47
CA THR A 314 19.43 -16.82 -42.17
C THR A 314 18.69 -17.35 -40.94
N VAL A 315 18.58 -16.55 -39.88
CA VAL A 315 17.83 -16.94 -38.67
C VAL A 315 16.35 -17.18 -39.01
N ARG A 316 15.69 -16.26 -39.73
CA ARG A 316 14.29 -16.41 -40.13
C ARG A 316 14.04 -17.69 -40.93
N ARG A 317 14.96 -18.04 -41.83
CA ARG A 317 14.83 -19.21 -42.70
C ARG A 317 15.07 -20.53 -41.97
N TYR A 318 16.05 -20.61 -41.07
CA TYR A 318 16.52 -21.90 -40.57
C TYR A 318 16.24 -22.17 -39.09
N LEU A 319 15.84 -21.16 -38.32
CA LEU A 319 15.48 -21.33 -36.91
C LEU A 319 14.22 -22.20 -36.69
N PRO A 320 13.08 -21.99 -37.41
CA PRO A 320 11.88 -22.79 -37.16
C PRO A 320 12.07 -24.28 -37.43
N ALA A 321 12.92 -24.62 -38.40
CA ALA A 321 13.22 -26.00 -38.79
C ALA A 321 14.24 -26.69 -37.87
N GLY A 322 14.82 -25.98 -36.88
CA GLY A 322 15.93 -26.48 -36.07
C GLY A 322 17.23 -26.68 -36.87
N SER A 323 17.28 -26.18 -38.11
CA SER A 323 18.37 -26.42 -39.07
C SER A 323 19.50 -25.39 -38.98
N LEU A 324 19.41 -24.42 -38.07
CA LEU A 324 20.42 -23.37 -37.91
C LEU A 324 21.78 -23.95 -37.48
N LEU A 325 21.82 -24.80 -36.45
CA LEU A 325 23.06 -25.42 -35.95
C LEU A 325 23.76 -26.30 -37.03
N PRO A 326 23.05 -27.18 -37.76
CA PRO A 326 23.64 -27.96 -38.86
C PRO A 326 24.34 -27.14 -39.96
N ILE A 327 23.85 -25.94 -40.29
CA ILE A 327 24.44 -25.08 -41.34
C ILE A 327 25.79 -24.52 -40.94
N TYR A 328 25.96 -24.27 -39.64
CA TYR A 328 27.12 -23.64 -39.06
C TYR A 328 28.05 -24.61 -38.35
N TRP A 329 27.77 -25.91 -38.46
CA TRP A 329 28.55 -26.97 -37.85
C TRP A 329 30.00 -26.93 -38.33
N VAL A 330 30.89 -26.38 -37.50
CA VAL A 330 32.34 -26.40 -37.68
C VAL A 330 32.83 -27.80 -37.33
N ASN A 331 33.50 -28.45 -38.28
CA ASN A 331 34.18 -29.74 -38.18
C ASN A 331 33.95 -30.53 -36.86
N PRO A 332 33.18 -31.65 -36.87
CA PRO A 332 32.80 -32.40 -35.66
C PRO A 332 33.97 -32.93 -34.80
N LEU A 333 35.21 -32.70 -35.21
CA LEU A 333 36.45 -33.10 -34.55
C LEU A 333 37.03 -32.04 -33.59
N ASP A 334 36.49 -30.81 -33.52
CA ASP A 334 36.90 -29.78 -32.55
C ASP A 334 35.79 -29.49 -31.50
N PRO A 335 35.85 -30.11 -30.31
CA PRO A 335 34.85 -29.94 -29.26
C PRO A 335 34.66 -28.49 -28.79
N ALA A 336 35.72 -27.68 -28.76
CA ALA A 336 35.66 -26.30 -28.26
C ALA A 336 34.85 -25.41 -29.23
N SER A 337 35.03 -25.60 -30.53
CA SER A 337 34.24 -24.90 -31.54
C SER A 337 32.75 -25.29 -31.50
N ILE A 338 32.45 -26.56 -31.22
CA ILE A 338 31.06 -27.05 -31.07
C ILE A 338 30.39 -26.37 -29.87
N GLU A 339 31.09 -26.28 -28.75
CA GLU A 339 30.56 -25.64 -27.55
C GLU A 339 30.30 -24.14 -27.77
N THR A 340 31.25 -23.41 -28.35
CA THR A 340 31.10 -21.98 -28.64
C THR A 340 29.93 -21.69 -29.58
N TRP A 341 29.83 -22.40 -30.71
CA TRP A 341 28.71 -22.22 -31.64
C TRP A 341 27.38 -22.70 -31.05
N GLY A 342 27.38 -23.78 -30.26
CA GLY A 342 26.22 -24.24 -29.51
C GLY A 342 25.67 -23.17 -28.57
N ARG A 343 26.56 -22.48 -27.82
CA ARG A 343 26.19 -21.34 -26.97
C ARG A 343 25.59 -20.19 -27.78
N ARG A 344 26.25 -19.78 -28.87
CA ARG A 344 25.78 -18.70 -29.76
C ARG A 344 24.40 -18.98 -30.34
N PHE A 345 24.13 -20.20 -30.80
CA PHE A 345 22.80 -20.57 -31.31
C PHE A 345 21.77 -20.74 -30.21
N GLY A 346 22.17 -21.22 -29.04
CA GLY A 346 21.33 -21.21 -27.84
C GLY A 346 20.86 -19.79 -27.51
N THR A 347 21.77 -18.81 -27.53
CA THR A 347 21.43 -17.38 -27.39
C THR A 347 20.41 -16.95 -28.44
N VAL A 348 20.60 -17.34 -29.70
CA VAL A 348 19.65 -16.97 -30.77
C VAL A 348 18.27 -17.57 -30.53
N GLN A 349 18.19 -18.85 -30.17
CA GLN A 349 16.93 -19.55 -29.89
C GLN A 349 16.19 -18.98 -28.67
N GLU A 350 16.94 -18.53 -27.67
CA GLU A 350 16.39 -18.05 -26.41
C GLU A 350 15.95 -16.59 -26.47
N HIS A 351 16.66 -15.73 -27.22
CA HIS A 351 16.44 -14.29 -27.17
C HIS A 351 15.80 -13.70 -28.43
N TRP A 352 15.95 -14.32 -29.61
CA TRP A 352 15.37 -13.77 -30.83
C TRP A 352 13.85 -13.72 -30.76
N ARG A 353 13.27 -12.54 -31.00
CA ARG A 353 11.85 -12.21 -30.82
C ARG A 353 11.26 -12.53 -29.43
N LYS A 354 12.09 -12.73 -28.41
CA LYS A 354 11.67 -12.99 -27.03
C LYS A 354 12.22 -11.96 -26.05
N THR A 355 13.46 -11.52 -26.22
CA THR A 355 14.08 -10.54 -25.32
C THR A 355 14.21 -9.18 -25.98
N TYR A 356 13.79 -8.14 -25.26
CA TYR A 356 13.72 -6.79 -25.75
C TYR A 356 14.37 -5.80 -24.80
N ARG A 357 14.88 -4.71 -25.35
CA ARG A 357 15.32 -3.54 -24.61
C ARG A 357 14.33 -2.41 -24.83
N LEU A 358 13.99 -1.73 -23.74
CA LEU A 358 13.26 -0.47 -23.77
C LEU A 358 14.16 0.67 -24.29
N PRO A 359 13.63 1.65 -25.02
CA PRO A 359 14.39 2.84 -25.38
C PRO A 359 15.01 3.49 -24.13
N ARG A 360 16.28 3.91 -24.22
CA ARG A 360 17.00 4.51 -23.07
C ARG A 360 16.26 5.71 -22.49
N TRP A 361 15.63 6.52 -23.33
CA TRP A 361 14.83 7.65 -22.87
C TRP A 361 13.81 7.25 -21.81
N TRP A 362 13.12 6.12 -22.00
CA TRP A 362 12.12 5.59 -21.07
C TRP A 362 12.75 4.90 -19.84
N ALA A 363 13.79 4.09 -20.06
CA ALA A 363 14.46 3.36 -18.99
C ALA A 363 15.10 4.32 -17.97
N ASP A 364 15.83 5.33 -18.44
CA ASP A 364 16.52 6.31 -17.59
C ASP A 364 15.54 7.23 -16.82
N ARG A 365 14.30 7.35 -17.32
CA ARG A 365 13.23 8.17 -16.73
C ARG A 365 12.28 7.39 -15.83
N ALA A 366 12.54 6.10 -15.61
CA ALA A 366 11.74 5.26 -14.74
C ALA A 366 12.54 4.83 -13.51
N VAL A 367 11.98 5.02 -12.32
CA VAL A 367 12.55 4.51 -11.05
C VAL A 367 12.33 3.01 -10.97
N THR A 368 11.12 2.57 -11.34
CA THR A 368 10.74 1.16 -11.37
C THR A 368 10.11 0.79 -12.70
N ILE A 369 10.40 -0.44 -13.13
CA ILE A 369 9.82 -1.06 -14.32
C ILE A 369 9.31 -2.43 -13.87
N GLU A 370 8.01 -2.65 -13.99
CA GLU A 370 7.35 -3.88 -13.53
C GLU A 370 6.54 -4.53 -14.65
N ALA A 371 6.67 -5.86 -14.77
CA ALA A 371 5.82 -6.68 -15.64
C ALA A 371 4.48 -7.02 -14.97
N ALA A 372 3.83 -6.02 -14.37
CA ALA A 372 2.51 -6.12 -13.78
C ALA A 372 1.60 -5.01 -14.33
N ARG A 373 0.29 -5.24 -14.33
CA ARG A 373 -0.74 -4.26 -14.68
C ARG A 373 -1.24 -3.57 -13.42
N VAL A 374 -1.39 -2.25 -13.45
CA VAL A 374 -2.01 -1.48 -12.35
C VAL A 374 -3.54 -1.57 -12.39
N ALA A 375 -4.10 -1.75 -13.59
CA ALA A 375 -5.55 -1.71 -13.84
C ALA A 375 -6.25 -3.05 -13.61
N VAL A 376 -5.49 -4.15 -13.69
CA VAL A 376 -6.04 -5.51 -13.61
C VAL A 376 -5.70 -6.10 -12.25
N GLN A 377 -6.72 -6.54 -11.52
CA GLN A 377 -6.55 -7.36 -10.32
C GLN A 377 -7.12 -8.75 -10.58
N ASP A 378 -6.38 -9.77 -10.16
CA ASP A 378 -6.90 -11.14 -10.09
C ASP A 378 -7.94 -11.26 -8.95
N THR A 379 -8.72 -12.33 -8.99
CA THR A 379 -9.62 -12.84 -7.94
C THR A 379 -8.98 -13.00 -6.56
N GLN A 380 -7.66 -12.91 -6.45
CA GLN A 380 -6.89 -12.90 -5.19
C GLN A 380 -6.31 -11.51 -4.85
N ALA A 381 -6.78 -10.43 -5.50
CA ALA A 381 -6.25 -9.05 -5.46
C ALA A 381 -4.76 -8.90 -5.81
N ARG A 382 -4.15 -9.95 -6.35
CA ARG A 382 -2.82 -9.86 -6.95
C ARG A 382 -2.93 -9.01 -8.21
N ARG A 383 -1.96 -8.13 -8.43
CA ARG A 383 -1.88 -7.35 -9.67
C ARG A 383 -1.76 -8.32 -10.85
N GLY A 384 -2.54 -8.08 -11.89
CA GLY A 384 -2.52 -8.87 -13.11
C GLY A 384 -1.12 -8.84 -13.72
N ARG A 385 -0.69 -9.95 -14.31
CA ARG A 385 0.61 -10.01 -14.99
C ARG A 385 0.61 -9.10 -16.22
N GLY A 386 1.78 -8.58 -16.58
CA GLY A 386 1.98 -7.89 -17.85
C GLY A 386 1.56 -8.78 -19.01
N CYS A 387 0.78 -8.23 -19.92
CA CYS A 387 0.30 -8.95 -21.10
C CYS A 387 1.23 -8.67 -22.28
N VAL A 388 1.36 -9.68 -23.15
CA VAL A 388 2.05 -9.59 -24.43
C VAL A 388 1.03 -9.83 -25.52
N TRP A 389 1.01 -8.99 -26.56
CA TRP A 389 0.21 -9.18 -27.76
C TRP A 389 1.15 -9.29 -28.93
N ALA A 390 1.27 -10.47 -29.50
CA ALA A 390 2.24 -10.73 -30.56
C ALA A 390 1.65 -11.60 -31.66
N ASP A 391 2.13 -11.36 -32.87
CA ASP A 391 2.02 -12.34 -33.94
C ASP A 391 2.69 -13.64 -33.51
N GLN A 392 2.03 -14.78 -33.70
CA GLN A 392 2.56 -16.07 -33.28
C GLN A 392 2.12 -17.19 -34.20
N SER A 393 2.80 -18.32 -34.10
CA SER A 393 2.44 -19.54 -34.79
C SER A 393 2.38 -20.70 -33.81
N TRP A 394 1.40 -21.57 -34.02
CA TRP A 394 1.25 -22.82 -33.27
C TRP A 394 1.70 -23.95 -34.19
N LEU A 395 2.74 -24.67 -33.81
CA LEU A 395 3.20 -25.85 -34.53
C LEU A 395 2.35 -27.06 -34.15
N LEU A 396 1.87 -27.82 -35.13
CA LEU A 396 1.21 -29.10 -34.87
C LEU A 396 2.26 -30.17 -34.55
N LEU A 397 1.99 -31.05 -33.57
CA LEU A 397 2.85 -32.19 -33.32
C LEU A 397 2.81 -33.20 -34.46
N GLU A 398 3.90 -33.92 -34.67
CA GLU A 398 4.00 -35.02 -35.64
C GLU A 398 2.87 -36.05 -35.47
N ARG A 399 2.49 -36.38 -34.24
CA ARG A 399 1.35 -37.29 -33.98
C ARG A 399 0.01 -36.72 -34.44
N SER A 400 -0.18 -35.40 -34.31
CA SER A 400 -1.38 -34.71 -34.79
C SER A 400 -1.40 -34.63 -36.31
N LEU A 401 -0.24 -34.45 -36.94
CA LEU A 401 -0.07 -34.51 -38.39
C LEU A 401 -0.36 -35.91 -38.95
N LEU A 402 0.14 -36.96 -38.30
CA LEU A 402 -0.12 -38.35 -38.66
C LEU A 402 -1.59 -38.74 -38.50
N ALA A 403 -2.26 -38.25 -37.46
CA ALA A 403 -3.70 -38.49 -37.26
C ALA A 403 -4.59 -37.75 -38.28
N ARG A 404 -4.06 -36.73 -38.95
CA ARG A 404 -4.77 -35.83 -39.88
C ARG A 404 -4.34 -35.99 -41.33
N SER A 405 -3.51 -36.98 -41.66
CA SER A 405 -2.92 -37.20 -42.99
C SER A 405 -3.91 -37.61 -44.10
N ALA A 406 -5.23 -37.52 -43.86
CA ALA A 406 -6.27 -37.89 -44.82
C ALA A 406 -6.62 -36.74 -45.80
N ASP A 407 -6.37 -35.48 -45.43
CA ASP A 407 -6.55 -34.31 -46.30
C ASP A 407 -5.51 -33.20 -45.99
N PRO A 408 -4.32 -33.23 -46.63
CA PRO A 408 -3.24 -32.29 -46.37
C PRO A 408 -3.59 -30.82 -46.62
N ALA A 409 -4.59 -30.56 -47.47
CA ALA A 409 -4.99 -29.20 -47.84
C ALA A 409 -5.86 -28.50 -46.77
N GLN A 410 -6.42 -29.25 -45.81
CA GLN A 410 -7.27 -28.67 -44.75
C GLN A 410 -6.56 -28.47 -43.41
N ASP A 411 -5.41 -29.10 -43.19
CA ASP A 411 -4.70 -29.09 -41.90
C ASP A 411 -3.20 -28.75 -42.07
N PRO A 412 -2.83 -27.47 -42.22
CA PRO A 412 -1.43 -27.06 -42.33
C PRO A 412 -0.65 -27.38 -41.04
N PRO A 413 0.67 -27.69 -41.12
CA PRO A 413 1.53 -28.08 -40.01
C PRO A 413 1.77 -26.97 -38.99
N PHE A 414 1.32 -25.77 -39.28
CA PHE A 414 1.30 -24.66 -38.37
C PHE A 414 0.03 -23.85 -38.56
N LYS A 415 -0.39 -23.15 -37.51
CA LYS A 415 -1.45 -22.15 -37.55
C LYS A 415 -0.89 -20.80 -37.13
N ASN A 416 -0.91 -19.84 -38.05
CA ASN A 416 -0.62 -18.45 -37.73
C ASN A 416 -1.79 -17.83 -36.95
N VAL A 417 -1.47 -17.03 -35.93
CA VAL A 417 -2.43 -16.31 -35.09
C VAL A 417 -2.03 -14.84 -35.06
N ASP A 418 -2.97 -14.00 -35.46
CA ASP A 418 -2.89 -12.54 -35.36
C ASP A 418 -3.25 -12.13 -33.94
N GLY A 419 -2.27 -12.09 -33.05
CA GLY A 419 -2.46 -11.64 -31.66
C GLY A 419 -2.33 -10.12 -31.49
N TRP A 420 -1.68 -9.45 -32.45
CA TRP A 420 -1.41 -8.02 -32.42
C TRP A 420 -2.42 -7.22 -33.26
N ALA A 421 -2.80 -6.03 -32.77
CA ALA A 421 -3.51 -5.01 -33.53
C ALA A 421 -3.04 -3.60 -33.13
N ALA A 422 -3.42 -2.60 -33.92
CA ALA A 422 -3.08 -1.20 -33.63
C ALA A 422 -3.72 -0.71 -32.31
N ASP A 423 -4.93 -1.18 -32.00
CA ASP A 423 -5.66 -0.90 -30.78
C ASP A 423 -5.72 -2.16 -29.89
N LEU A 424 -5.21 -2.05 -28.65
CA LEU A 424 -5.19 -3.15 -27.69
C LEU A 424 -6.59 -3.63 -27.30
N ALA A 425 -7.62 -2.79 -27.40
CA ALA A 425 -9.00 -3.17 -27.09
C ALA A 425 -9.53 -4.29 -28.02
N SER A 426 -8.95 -4.40 -29.22
CA SER A 426 -9.29 -5.42 -30.22
C SER A 426 -8.37 -6.64 -30.21
N CYS A 427 -7.32 -6.64 -29.39
CA CYS A 427 -6.29 -7.68 -29.39
C CYS A 427 -6.61 -8.85 -28.45
N VAL A 428 -6.10 -10.04 -28.79
CA VAL A 428 -6.09 -11.21 -27.90
C VAL A 428 -4.69 -11.39 -27.36
N ALA A 429 -4.53 -11.40 -26.04
CA ALA A 429 -3.23 -11.59 -25.41
C ALA A 429 -2.62 -12.94 -25.82
N SER A 430 -1.36 -12.91 -26.22
CA SER A 430 -0.56 -14.10 -26.49
C SER A 430 -0.35 -14.87 -25.17
N PRO A 431 -0.26 -16.21 -25.21
CA PRO A 431 0.06 -17.06 -24.06
C PRO A 431 1.54 -16.94 -23.67
N ALA A 432 2.02 -15.71 -23.50
CA ALA A 432 3.36 -15.39 -23.05
C ALA A 432 3.32 -14.69 -21.69
N THR A 433 4.31 -14.99 -20.86
CA THR A 433 4.57 -14.27 -19.62
C THR A 433 5.66 -13.24 -19.85
N LEU A 434 5.41 -12.01 -19.40
CA LEU A 434 6.38 -10.94 -19.46
C LEU A 434 7.18 -10.90 -18.15
N GLU A 435 8.49 -10.79 -18.29
CA GLU A 435 9.44 -10.73 -17.17
C GLU A 435 10.40 -9.56 -17.38
N VAL A 436 10.80 -8.90 -16.29
CA VAL A 436 11.87 -7.88 -16.31
C VAL A 436 13.16 -8.59 -15.92
N VAL A 437 14.11 -8.66 -16.84
CA VAL A 437 15.39 -9.36 -16.67
C VAL A 437 16.41 -8.44 -16.01
N ASP A 438 16.48 -7.20 -16.49
CA ASP A 438 17.37 -6.16 -15.98
C ASP A 438 16.62 -4.84 -16.01
N GLN A 439 16.30 -4.30 -14.83
CA GLN A 439 15.55 -3.06 -14.70
C GLN A 439 16.39 -1.83 -15.09
N GLU A 440 17.69 -1.82 -14.77
CA GLU A 440 18.56 -0.67 -15.05
C GLU A 440 18.80 -0.49 -16.54
N GLN A 441 18.93 -1.61 -17.26
CA GLN A 441 19.09 -1.58 -18.72
C GLN A 441 17.75 -1.64 -19.48
N GLY A 442 16.62 -1.74 -18.78
CA GLY A 442 15.29 -1.87 -19.38
C GLY A 442 15.13 -3.15 -20.23
N ILE A 443 15.74 -4.26 -19.81
CA ILE A 443 15.66 -5.54 -20.51
C ILE A 443 14.45 -6.33 -20.02
N ILE A 444 13.61 -6.73 -20.96
CA ILE A 444 12.40 -7.53 -20.72
C ILE A 444 12.43 -8.80 -21.55
N HIS A 445 11.83 -9.87 -21.05
CA HIS A 445 11.73 -11.15 -21.73
C HIS A 445 10.26 -11.61 -21.80
N ALA A 446 9.81 -11.94 -23.01
CA ALA A 446 8.51 -12.54 -23.27
C ALA A 446 8.67 -14.05 -23.43
N ALA A 447 8.39 -14.78 -22.34
CA ALA A 447 8.42 -16.24 -22.32
C ALA A 447 7.11 -16.80 -22.86
N PHE A 448 7.13 -17.32 -24.10
CA PHE A 448 5.97 -17.98 -24.70
C PHE A 448 5.77 -19.36 -24.06
N ASN A 449 4.69 -19.51 -23.30
CA ASN A 449 4.43 -20.73 -22.55
C ASN A 449 3.89 -21.83 -23.48
N LEU A 450 4.45 -23.03 -23.34
CA LEU A 450 3.88 -24.23 -23.94
C LEU A 450 2.59 -24.58 -23.18
N GLY A 451 1.43 -24.39 -23.79
CA GLY A 451 0.16 -24.72 -23.15
C GLY A 451 0.07 -26.21 -22.76
N PHE A 452 -0.73 -26.52 -21.73
CA PHE A 452 -1.02 -27.88 -21.22
C PHE A 452 -1.56 -28.88 -22.27
N LYS A 453 -1.75 -28.46 -23.53
CA LYS A 453 -2.11 -29.29 -24.67
C LYS A 453 -1.19 -29.00 -25.86
N ALA A 454 0.04 -29.51 -25.78
CA ALA A 454 0.67 -30.21 -26.89
C ALA A 454 0.99 -29.42 -28.20
N PHE A 455 1.22 -28.11 -28.20
CA PHE A 455 1.73 -27.40 -29.39
C PHE A 455 2.86 -26.42 -29.03
N PRO A 456 4.05 -26.50 -29.67
CA PRO A 456 5.05 -25.44 -29.57
C PRO A 456 4.51 -24.13 -30.11
N ILE A 457 4.70 -23.05 -29.35
CA ILE A 457 4.33 -21.69 -29.77
C ILE A 457 5.62 -20.96 -30.15
N LEU A 458 5.64 -20.43 -31.37
CA LEU A 458 6.77 -19.68 -31.89
C LEU A 458 6.41 -18.19 -32.06
N PRO A 459 7.31 -17.26 -31.69
CA PRO A 459 7.07 -15.83 -31.86
C PRO A 459 7.18 -15.43 -33.35
N GLY A 460 6.03 -15.08 -33.91
CA GLY A 460 5.84 -14.68 -35.29
C GLY A 460 5.19 -15.73 -36.18
N LYS A 461 4.85 -15.27 -37.39
CA LYS A 461 4.15 -16.06 -38.39
C LYS A 461 5.14 -16.85 -39.24
N LEU A 462 4.70 -18.03 -39.66
CA LEU A 462 5.44 -18.91 -40.54
C LEU A 462 4.87 -18.86 -41.97
N GLU A 463 5.74 -19.14 -42.92
CA GLU A 463 5.43 -19.33 -44.34
C GLU A 463 6.19 -20.55 -44.88
N TYR A 464 5.71 -21.11 -45.98
CA TYR A 464 6.41 -22.15 -46.72
C TYR A 464 7.42 -21.55 -47.68
N LEU A 465 8.66 -22.05 -47.67
CA LEU A 465 9.76 -21.58 -48.52
C LEU A 465 10.04 -22.48 -49.74
N GLY A 466 9.27 -23.56 -49.93
CA GLY A 466 9.43 -24.52 -51.03
C GLY A 466 8.10 -25.12 -51.49
N PRO A 467 8.09 -25.98 -52.53
CA PRO A 467 6.88 -26.66 -52.98
C PRO A 467 6.30 -27.50 -51.84
N GLU A 468 4.99 -27.38 -51.63
CA GLU A 468 4.24 -28.10 -50.60
C GLU A 468 4.45 -29.62 -50.79
N GLN A 469 5.23 -30.25 -49.89
CA GLN A 469 5.47 -31.68 -49.97
C GLN A 469 4.25 -32.42 -49.43
N GLN A 470 3.64 -33.26 -50.27
CA GLN A 470 2.56 -34.13 -49.82
C GLN A 470 3.07 -35.12 -48.77
N PRO A 471 2.38 -35.25 -47.62
CA PRO A 471 2.77 -36.22 -46.61
C PRO A 471 2.71 -37.64 -47.19
N SER A 472 3.82 -38.36 -47.15
CA SER A 472 3.84 -39.78 -47.50
C SER A 472 3.35 -40.61 -46.31
N ALA A 473 2.67 -41.72 -46.57
CA ALA A 473 2.12 -42.61 -45.53
C ALA A 473 3.16 -43.23 -44.56
N ARG A 474 4.46 -42.95 -44.75
CA ARG A 474 5.55 -43.48 -43.91
C ARG A 474 6.42 -42.40 -43.24
N ASN A 475 6.53 -41.20 -43.80
CA ASN A 475 7.29 -40.07 -43.25
C ASN A 475 6.58 -38.75 -43.57
N VAL A 476 6.20 -37.98 -42.54
CA VAL A 476 5.76 -36.59 -42.68
C VAL A 476 7.00 -35.71 -42.52
N THR A 477 7.62 -35.34 -43.64
CA THR A 477 8.65 -34.30 -43.63
C THR A 477 7.93 -32.96 -43.76
N ILE A 478 8.01 -32.13 -42.73
CA ILE A 478 7.55 -30.74 -42.83
C ILE A 478 8.44 -30.06 -43.87
N GLY A 479 7.86 -29.43 -44.90
CA GLY A 479 8.62 -28.65 -45.89
C GLY A 479 9.45 -27.53 -45.24
N GLU A 480 10.34 -26.88 -46.00
CA GLU A 480 11.11 -25.75 -45.45
C GLU A 480 10.16 -24.64 -44.97
N LEU A 481 10.14 -24.41 -43.65
CA LEU A 481 9.40 -23.32 -43.01
C LEU A 481 10.32 -22.13 -42.76
N GLY A 482 9.81 -20.93 -43.00
CA GLY A 482 10.47 -19.67 -42.68
C GLY A 482 9.60 -18.76 -41.83
N PHE A 483 10.21 -17.87 -41.07
CA PHE A 483 9.49 -16.77 -40.44
C PHE A 483 9.29 -15.60 -41.41
N ILE A 484 8.07 -15.07 -41.44
CA ILE A 484 7.74 -13.83 -42.16
C ILE A 484 8.49 -12.66 -41.52
N SER A 485 8.95 -11.70 -42.33
CA SER A 485 9.74 -10.55 -41.89
C SER A 485 8.97 -9.45 -41.13
N SER A 486 7.66 -9.58 -40.99
CA SER A 486 6.76 -8.53 -40.48
C SER A 486 6.30 -8.76 -39.04
N PHE A 487 7.18 -9.29 -38.17
CA PHE A 487 6.79 -9.60 -36.80
C PHE A 487 6.39 -8.34 -36.02
N ARG A 488 5.25 -8.44 -35.34
CA ARG A 488 4.73 -7.39 -34.45
C ARG A 488 4.51 -7.92 -33.05
N LEU A 489 4.82 -7.06 -32.09
CA LEU A 489 4.58 -7.30 -30.67
C LEU A 489 4.22 -5.99 -29.98
N ALA A 490 3.36 -6.07 -28.98
CA ALA A 490 3.06 -5.00 -28.04
C ALA A 490 3.15 -5.58 -26.63
N VAL A 491 3.68 -4.79 -25.70
CA VAL A 491 3.70 -5.12 -24.27
C VAL A 491 3.25 -3.91 -23.48
N VAL A 492 2.61 -4.16 -22.34
CA VAL A 492 2.27 -3.10 -21.39
C VAL A 492 3.03 -3.38 -20.09
N LEU A 493 3.83 -2.41 -19.68
CA LEU A 493 4.60 -2.42 -18.44
C LEU A 493 4.07 -1.34 -17.50
N SER A 494 4.25 -1.52 -16.20
CA SER A 494 4.02 -0.44 -15.23
C SER A 494 5.35 0.24 -14.91
N LEU A 495 5.38 1.56 -15.02
CA LEU A 495 6.55 2.39 -14.73
C LEU A 495 6.22 3.44 -13.66
N ALA A 496 7.18 3.71 -12.78
CA ALA A 496 7.14 4.86 -11.89
C ALA A 496 8.10 5.94 -12.41
N PRO A 497 7.64 7.19 -12.64
CA PRO A 497 8.49 8.24 -13.21
C PRO A 497 9.60 8.66 -12.23
N ALA A 498 10.81 8.89 -12.76
CA ALA A 498 11.98 9.34 -12.00
C ALA A 498 12.07 10.86 -11.81
N VAL A 499 11.26 11.60 -12.57
CA VAL A 499 11.21 13.05 -12.50
C VAL A 499 10.72 13.48 -11.11
N ARG A 500 11.60 14.16 -10.36
CA ARG A 500 11.30 14.62 -9.00
C ARG A 500 10.13 15.61 -9.01
N GLY A 501 9.26 15.51 -8.01
CA GLY A 501 8.12 16.41 -7.87
C GLY A 501 6.90 16.07 -8.75
N ARG A 502 6.97 15.01 -9.57
CA ARG A 502 5.81 14.49 -10.32
C ARG A 502 4.91 13.66 -9.41
N PHE A 503 4.14 14.36 -8.60
CA PHE A 503 3.08 13.75 -7.79
C PHE A 503 1.73 14.06 -8.39
N TYR A 504 0.83 13.10 -8.28
CA TYR A 504 -0.57 13.36 -8.48
C TYR A 504 -1.08 14.15 -7.27
N ARG A 505 -1.68 15.31 -7.52
CA ARG A 505 -2.04 16.27 -6.47
C ARG A 505 -3.55 16.25 -6.26
N LEU A 506 -3.96 16.09 -5.00
CA LEU A 506 -5.34 16.30 -4.58
C LEU A 506 -5.39 17.41 -3.55
N PHE A 507 -6.16 18.45 -3.83
CA PHE A 507 -6.45 19.47 -2.84
C PHE A 507 -7.61 19.01 -1.96
N VAL A 508 -7.44 19.12 -0.66
CA VAL A 508 -8.50 18.97 0.32
C VAL A 508 -8.66 20.31 1.01
N ALA A 509 -9.83 20.91 0.89
CA ALA A 509 -10.16 22.13 1.62
C ALA A 509 -10.53 21.82 3.08
N TYR A 510 -10.33 22.76 3.99
CA TYR A 510 -10.68 22.58 5.41
C TYR A 510 -12.15 22.15 5.60
N SER A 511 -13.07 22.71 4.82
CA SER A 511 -14.50 22.37 4.83
C SER A 511 -14.80 20.93 4.38
N GLU A 512 -13.91 20.30 3.60
CA GLU A 512 -14.10 18.94 3.09
C GLU A 512 -13.60 17.87 4.07
N ALA A 513 -12.86 18.26 5.11
CA ALA A 513 -12.26 17.36 6.09
C ALA A 513 -13.23 16.79 7.13
N GLY A 514 -14.51 17.16 7.06
CA GLY A 514 -15.54 16.74 8.03
C GLY A 514 -15.36 17.31 9.44
N ILE A 515 -14.51 18.35 9.61
CA ILE A 515 -14.31 19.04 10.88
C ILE A 515 -15.41 20.10 11.03
N ARG A 516 -16.09 20.13 12.19
CA ARG A 516 -17.20 21.05 12.49
C ARG A 516 -16.78 22.53 12.34
N GLU A 517 -17.57 23.31 11.58
CA GLU A 517 -17.36 24.76 11.37
C GLU A 517 -17.43 25.57 12.68
N ASP A 518 -18.13 25.04 13.69
CA ASP A 518 -18.27 25.63 15.01
C ASP A 518 -16.97 25.59 15.86
N GLU A 519 -15.93 24.88 15.39
CA GLU A 519 -14.55 25.01 15.88
C GLU A 519 -13.67 25.97 15.04
N GLY A 520 -14.21 26.48 13.93
CA GLY A 520 -13.50 27.20 12.89
C GLY A 520 -13.47 28.72 13.07
N ARG A 521 -12.53 29.22 13.88
CA ARG A 521 -11.82 30.41 13.39
C ARG A 521 -11.19 29.98 12.07
N GLU A 522 -11.56 30.63 10.96
CA GLU A 522 -11.10 30.28 9.59
C GLU A 522 -9.64 29.85 9.59
N ALA A 523 -9.30 28.70 9.00
CA ALA A 523 -7.90 28.38 8.76
C ALA A 523 -7.36 29.39 7.73
N THR A 524 -6.58 30.37 8.21
CA THR A 524 -6.05 31.47 7.38
C THR A 524 -4.57 31.32 7.04
N GLY A 525 -3.96 30.23 7.49
CA GLY A 525 -2.58 29.90 7.14
C GLY A 525 -2.42 29.58 5.65
N PRO A 526 -1.16 29.57 5.18
CA PRO A 526 -0.84 29.18 3.81
C PRO A 526 -1.28 27.73 3.53
N GLU A 527 -1.49 27.40 2.25
CA GLU A 527 -1.66 25.99 1.87
C GLU A 527 -0.40 25.20 2.21
N ALA A 528 -0.60 23.95 2.61
CA ALA A 528 0.48 23.04 2.94
C ALA A 528 0.41 21.82 2.02
N GLU A 529 1.56 21.16 1.84
CA GLU A 529 1.65 19.93 1.06
C GLU A 529 2.16 18.81 1.95
N PHE A 530 1.66 17.59 1.72
CA PHE A 530 2.21 16.40 2.36
C PHE A 530 2.32 15.26 1.35
N LEU A 531 3.35 14.43 1.50
CA LEU A 531 3.48 13.19 0.75
C LEU A 531 2.59 12.13 1.39
N ALA A 532 1.67 11.57 0.62
CA ALA A 532 0.83 10.48 1.11
C ALA A 532 1.70 9.23 1.34
N GLU A 533 1.76 8.78 2.59
CA GLU A 533 2.51 7.57 2.98
C GLU A 533 1.88 6.28 2.43
N VAL A 534 0.60 6.37 2.03
CA VAL A 534 -0.21 5.23 1.60
C VAL A 534 -0.96 5.59 0.32
N GLY A 535 -0.96 4.65 -0.64
CA GLY A 535 -1.61 4.81 -1.93
C GLY A 535 -0.66 5.34 -3.01
N GLU A 536 -0.96 4.94 -4.25
CA GLU A 536 -0.25 5.39 -5.45
C GLU A 536 -1.30 5.75 -6.50
N ALA A 537 -1.07 6.80 -7.28
CA ALA A 537 -1.93 7.13 -8.40
C ALA A 537 -1.71 6.13 -9.53
N LYS A 538 -2.71 5.28 -9.79
CA LYS A 538 -2.65 4.22 -10.80
C LYS A 538 -3.26 4.70 -12.10
N VAL A 539 -2.43 4.77 -13.13
CA VAL A 539 -2.83 5.22 -14.46
C VAL A 539 -2.83 4.02 -15.42
N PRO A 540 -3.99 3.51 -15.87
CA PRO A 540 -4.05 2.48 -16.90
C PRO A 540 -3.57 3.03 -18.25
N TRP A 541 -3.06 2.15 -19.11
CA TRP A 541 -2.73 2.55 -20.47
C TRP A 541 -4.01 2.69 -21.30
N LEU A 542 -4.18 3.87 -21.90
CA LEU A 542 -5.20 4.15 -22.91
C LEU A 542 -4.48 4.80 -24.10
N ASP A 543 -4.68 4.26 -25.30
CA ASP A 543 -3.92 4.67 -26.49
C ASP A 543 -4.16 6.16 -26.85
N ASP A 544 -5.33 6.71 -26.51
CA ASP A 544 -5.68 8.13 -26.70
C ASP A 544 -5.02 9.08 -25.68
N GLN A 545 -4.49 8.55 -24.58
CA GLN A 545 -3.79 9.29 -23.52
C GLN A 545 -2.26 9.15 -23.60
N ALA A 546 -1.74 8.54 -24.66
CA ALA A 546 -0.31 8.25 -24.81
C ALA A 546 0.60 9.47 -24.67
N ASP A 547 0.19 10.62 -25.20
CA ASP A 547 0.97 11.87 -25.12
C ASP A 547 0.97 12.46 -23.71
N MET A 548 -0.16 12.37 -22.99
CA MET A 548 -0.26 12.79 -21.58
C MET A 548 0.63 11.91 -20.70
N VAL A 549 0.65 10.59 -20.96
CA VAL A 549 1.55 9.65 -20.28
C VAL A 549 3.00 10.01 -20.55
N ALA A 550 3.40 10.26 -21.80
CA ALA A 550 4.77 10.65 -22.13
C ALA A 550 5.20 11.95 -21.41
N ALA A 551 4.31 12.93 -21.30
CA ALA A 551 4.58 14.18 -20.59
C ALA A 551 4.87 14.00 -19.09
N LEU A 552 4.38 12.92 -18.46
CA LEU A 552 4.70 12.62 -17.05
C LEU A 552 6.15 12.18 -16.85
N PHE A 553 6.79 11.63 -17.88
CA PHE A 553 8.20 11.21 -17.85
C PHE A 553 9.14 12.29 -18.38
N ASP A 554 8.62 13.28 -19.11
CA ASP A 554 9.44 14.39 -19.61
C ASP A 554 9.84 15.34 -18.48
N GLU A 555 11.13 15.68 -18.37
CA GLU A 555 11.65 16.60 -17.37
C GLU A 555 11.28 18.05 -17.69
N ASP A 556 11.16 18.36 -18.99
CA ASP A 556 10.87 19.71 -19.48
C ASP A 556 9.38 20.07 -19.39
N ALA A 557 8.50 19.10 -19.11
CA ALA A 557 7.07 19.37 -18.99
C ALA A 557 6.77 20.23 -17.76
N VAL A 558 6.09 21.36 -17.92
CA VAL A 558 5.62 22.17 -16.77
C VAL A 558 4.22 21.68 -16.42
N ASP A 559 4.01 21.23 -15.18
CA ASP A 559 2.73 20.76 -14.64
C ASP A 559 1.92 19.86 -15.60
N PRO A 560 2.44 18.68 -15.97
CA PRO A 560 1.78 17.79 -16.91
C PRO A 560 0.42 17.37 -16.37
N VAL A 561 -0.57 17.37 -17.25
CA VAL A 561 -1.92 16.92 -16.94
C VAL A 561 -1.88 15.42 -16.71
N TRP A 562 -2.36 14.99 -15.54
CA TRP A 562 -2.45 13.57 -15.23
C TRP A 562 -3.57 12.92 -16.04
N PRO A 563 -3.32 11.77 -16.70
CA PRO A 563 -4.34 10.99 -17.39
C PRO A 563 -5.39 10.42 -16.42
N GLN A 564 -6.40 9.72 -16.94
CA GLN A 564 -7.45 9.12 -16.11
C GLN A 564 -6.86 8.09 -15.14
N ARG A 565 -7.34 8.06 -13.89
CA ARG A 565 -6.85 7.15 -12.84
C ARG A 565 -7.90 6.08 -12.58
N CYS A 566 -7.46 4.84 -12.35
CA CYS A 566 -8.40 3.75 -12.04
C CYS A 566 -8.79 3.70 -10.55
N ASN A 567 -8.07 4.41 -9.67
CA ASN A 567 -8.29 4.43 -8.22
C ASN A 567 -8.52 5.83 -7.65
N GLU A 568 -9.05 6.76 -8.45
CA GLU A 568 -9.25 8.17 -8.04
C GLU A 568 -10.08 8.31 -6.77
N ALA A 569 -11.18 7.56 -6.65
CA ALA A 569 -12.04 7.57 -5.46
C ALA A 569 -11.26 7.19 -4.18
N ASP A 570 -10.41 6.17 -4.26
CA ASP A 570 -9.57 5.69 -3.16
C ASP A 570 -8.59 6.79 -2.73
N LEU A 571 -7.96 7.48 -3.69
CA LEU A 571 -7.01 8.56 -3.41
C LEU A 571 -7.70 9.76 -2.75
N VAL A 572 -8.92 10.10 -3.16
CA VAL A 572 -9.71 11.17 -2.54
C VAL A 572 -10.01 10.85 -1.08
N GLU A 573 -10.44 9.63 -0.78
CA GLU A 573 -10.72 9.23 0.60
C GLU A 573 -9.44 9.15 1.46
N ILE A 574 -8.33 8.68 0.88
CA ILE A 574 -7.01 8.72 1.56
C ILE A 574 -6.56 10.16 1.82
N ALA A 575 -6.69 11.05 0.83
CA ALA A 575 -6.31 12.45 0.95
C ALA A 575 -7.12 13.14 2.05
N LYS A 576 -8.44 12.94 2.07
CA LYS A 576 -9.32 13.46 3.12
C LYS A 576 -8.92 12.93 4.49
N ALA A 577 -8.74 11.62 4.63
CA ALA A 577 -8.34 11.01 5.89
C ALA A 577 -7.01 11.58 6.42
N LEU A 578 -5.99 11.71 5.56
CA LEU A 578 -4.70 12.30 5.94
C LEU A 578 -4.82 13.79 6.29
N ALA A 579 -5.56 14.57 5.50
CA ALA A 579 -5.78 15.99 5.77
C ALA A 579 -6.54 16.20 7.09
N THR A 580 -7.61 15.44 7.33
CA THR A 580 -8.35 15.40 8.60
C THR A 580 -7.38 15.09 9.75
N ARG A 581 -6.58 14.02 9.62
CA ARG A 581 -5.57 13.63 10.62
C ARG A 581 -4.63 14.79 10.99
N LEU A 582 -4.15 15.55 10.00
CA LEU A 582 -3.25 16.69 10.20
C LEU A 582 -3.95 17.87 10.86
N TRP A 583 -5.13 18.28 10.37
CA TRP A 583 -5.87 19.39 10.99
C TRP A 583 -6.28 19.12 12.44
N TYR A 584 -6.56 17.86 12.79
CA TYR A 584 -6.80 17.48 14.19
C TYR A 584 -5.60 17.78 15.11
N ALA A 585 -4.38 17.65 14.61
CA ALA A 585 -3.17 17.99 15.36
C ALA A 585 -2.98 19.52 15.49
N GLU A 586 -3.58 20.32 14.60
CA GLU A 586 -3.40 21.78 14.49
C GLU A 586 -4.63 22.59 14.96
N ARG A 587 -5.59 21.95 15.63
CA ARG A 587 -6.75 22.65 16.18
C ARG A 587 -6.36 23.62 17.30
N ASP A 588 -7.22 24.56 17.65
CA ASP A 588 -6.95 25.43 18.79
C ASP A 588 -7.05 24.62 20.07
N LEU A 589 -6.13 24.86 21.01
CA LEU A 589 -5.99 24.05 22.23
C LEU A 589 -5.75 24.97 23.42
N TRP A 590 -6.31 24.64 24.58
CA TRP A 590 -5.74 25.10 25.84
C TRP A 590 -4.47 24.29 26.10
N VAL A 591 -3.41 24.93 26.61
CA VAL A 591 -2.13 24.27 26.93
C VAL A 591 -1.55 24.89 28.20
N GLY A 592 -0.74 24.13 28.92
CA GLY A 592 0.02 24.61 30.07
C GLY A 592 -0.18 23.77 31.33
N ASP A 593 0.38 24.30 32.43
CA ASP A 593 0.43 23.64 33.73
C ASP A 593 -0.24 24.49 34.79
N PHE A 594 -0.82 23.84 35.81
CA PHE A 594 -1.33 24.51 37.00
C PHE A 594 -1.10 23.62 38.23
N ARG A 595 -0.66 24.23 39.32
CA ARG A 595 -0.36 23.54 40.59
C ARG A 595 -1.00 24.27 41.77
N ALA A 596 -1.71 23.55 42.63
CA ALA A 596 -2.34 24.10 43.83
C ALA A 596 -2.23 23.17 45.04
N ILE A 597 -2.23 23.75 46.25
CA ILE A 597 -2.22 23.01 47.52
C ILE A 597 -3.65 22.59 47.88
N GLY A 598 -3.85 21.31 48.19
CA GLY A 598 -5.11 20.76 48.69
C GLY A 598 -5.73 19.68 47.81
N SER A 599 -6.85 19.11 48.30
CA SER A 599 -7.70 18.19 47.56
C SER A 599 -8.75 18.96 46.80
N TYR A 600 -8.53 19.16 45.51
CA TYR A 600 -9.57 19.65 44.62
C TYR A 600 -10.28 18.47 43.98
N ASP A 601 -11.61 18.50 44.01
CA ASP A 601 -12.41 17.48 43.34
C ASP A 601 -12.55 17.81 41.85
N LEU A 602 -11.40 17.75 41.17
CA LEU A 602 -11.32 17.95 39.73
C LEU A 602 -11.47 16.58 39.05
N ALA A 603 -12.34 16.52 38.06
CA ALA A 603 -12.42 15.42 37.13
C ALA A 603 -11.96 15.91 35.74
N PRO A 604 -11.30 15.07 34.92
CA PRO A 604 -10.99 15.45 33.55
C PRO A 604 -12.31 15.49 32.75
N GLU A 605 -12.86 16.68 32.54
CA GLU A 605 -14.15 16.90 31.84
C GLU A 605 -14.01 17.43 30.40
N GLY A 606 -12.83 17.90 30.03
CA GLY A 606 -12.46 18.28 28.66
C GLY A 606 -10.98 18.01 28.43
N ARG A 607 -10.25 18.89 27.74
CA ARG A 607 -8.91 18.59 27.21
C ARG A 607 -7.79 18.59 28.25
N ARG A 608 -7.93 17.85 29.36
CA ARG A 608 -6.84 17.62 30.31
C ARG A 608 -6.13 16.33 29.98
N SER A 609 -4.86 16.41 29.64
CA SER A 609 -3.99 15.22 29.51
C SER A 609 -3.76 14.56 30.87
N GLU A 610 -3.76 15.33 31.96
CA GLU A 610 -3.51 14.79 33.30
C GLU A 610 -4.06 15.67 34.43
N ILE A 611 -4.69 15.03 35.41
CA ILE A 611 -4.92 15.57 36.77
C ILE A 611 -4.23 14.66 37.76
N ALA A 612 -3.22 15.16 38.47
CA ALA A 612 -2.49 14.36 39.44
C ALA A 612 -2.65 14.90 40.86
N TRP A 613 -2.75 13.98 41.82
CA TRP A 613 -2.64 14.28 43.24
C TRP A 613 -1.31 13.73 43.72
N GLU A 614 -0.52 14.58 44.36
CA GLU A 614 0.77 14.22 44.92
C GLU A 614 0.76 14.46 46.43
N VAL A 615 1.09 13.44 47.21
CA VAL A 615 1.27 13.56 48.65
C VAL A 615 2.77 13.56 48.93
N GLY A 616 3.28 14.69 49.43
CA GLY A 616 4.69 14.81 49.84
C GLY A 616 4.97 14.12 51.17
N GLN A 617 6.24 13.86 51.50
CA GLN A 617 6.64 13.19 52.75
C GLN A 617 6.13 13.89 54.03
N GLY A 618 5.91 15.20 53.98
CA GLY A 618 5.30 15.98 55.09
C GLY A 618 3.79 15.81 55.25
N GLY A 619 3.13 15.03 54.38
CA GLY A 619 1.68 14.78 54.40
C GLY A 619 0.82 15.86 53.74
N GLY A 620 1.43 16.90 53.17
CA GLY A 620 0.74 17.89 52.36
C GLY A 620 0.39 17.31 50.98
N MET A 621 -0.83 17.57 50.51
CA MET A 621 -1.28 17.15 49.18
C MET A 621 -1.29 18.32 48.20
N TRP A 622 -0.80 18.06 46.99
CA TRP A 622 -0.80 18.96 45.86
C TRP A 622 -1.70 18.39 44.77
N THR A 623 -2.45 19.26 44.11
CA THR A 623 -3.17 18.93 42.88
C THR A 623 -2.45 19.60 41.71
N HIS A 624 -2.09 18.79 40.72
CA HIS A 624 -1.45 19.18 39.47
C HIS A 624 -2.42 19.00 38.33
N VAL A 625 -2.46 19.98 37.43
CA VAL A 625 -3.23 19.94 36.20
C VAL A 625 -2.25 20.19 35.07
N HIS A 626 -2.11 19.23 34.17
CA HIS A 626 -1.27 19.37 32.99
C HIS A 626 -2.15 19.21 31.74
N ILE A 627 -2.03 20.16 30.83
CA ILE A 627 -2.65 20.14 29.51
C ILE A 627 -1.55 20.14 28.46
N ALA A 628 -1.39 18.98 27.82
CA ALA A 628 -0.39 18.71 26.82
C ALA A 628 -0.51 19.68 25.64
N ASP A 629 0.64 20.08 25.12
CA ASP A 629 0.80 20.98 23.99
C ASP A 629 0.54 20.31 22.63
N THR A 630 0.47 18.98 22.63
CA THR A 630 0.40 18.13 21.45
C THR A 630 -0.77 17.15 21.58
N VAL A 631 -1.49 16.96 20.47
CA VAL A 631 -2.48 15.89 20.36
C VAL A 631 -1.98 14.84 19.39
N GLN A 632 -1.95 13.60 19.87
CA GLN A 632 -1.64 12.47 19.02
C GLN A 632 -2.69 12.42 17.90
N PRO A 633 -2.28 12.40 16.64
CA PRO A 633 -3.22 12.34 15.53
C PRO A 633 -3.91 10.96 15.47
N PRO A 634 -5.12 10.86 14.91
CA PRO A 634 -5.83 9.59 14.83
C PRO A 634 -5.06 8.61 13.93
N ALA A 635 -5.22 7.31 14.18
CA ALA A 635 -4.65 6.30 13.29
C ALA A 635 -5.28 6.43 11.90
N LEU A 636 -4.49 6.43 10.83
CA LEU A 636 -5.03 6.57 9.47
C LEU A 636 -6.08 5.49 9.15
N ALA A 637 -5.84 4.26 9.60
CA ALA A 637 -6.69 3.13 9.28
C ALA A 637 -8.14 3.28 9.78
N THR A 638 -8.38 4.09 10.81
CA THR A 638 -9.73 4.27 11.38
C THR A 638 -10.52 5.39 10.71
N LEU A 639 -9.84 6.24 9.92
CA LEU A 639 -10.43 7.27 9.08
C LEU A 639 -10.79 6.75 7.68
N LEU A 640 -10.21 5.62 7.28
CA LEU A 640 -10.38 5.06 5.95
C LEU A 640 -11.60 4.14 5.91
N PRO A 641 -12.44 4.24 4.85
CA PRO A 641 -13.46 3.25 4.58
C PRO A 641 -12.89 1.83 4.49
N ALA A 642 -13.65 0.83 4.95
CA ALA A 642 -13.27 -0.58 4.92
C ALA A 642 -12.93 -1.08 3.53
N TRP A 643 -13.60 -0.58 2.50
CA TRP A 643 -13.31 -0.95 1.12
C TRP A 643 -11.92 -0.46 0.68
N VAL A 644 -11.48 0.71 1.15
CA VAL A 644 -10.11 1.21 0.96
C VAL A 644 -9.12 0.35 1.73
N LEU A 645 -9.40 0.06 3.01
CA LEU A 645 -8.53 -0.78 3.85
C LEU A 645 -8.30 -2.17 3.25
N ARG A 646 -9.35 -2.84 2.77
CA ARG A 646 -9.24 -4.15 2.11
C ARG A 646 -8.37 -4.09 0.86
N ARG A 647 -8.55 -3.05 0.03
CA ARG A 647 -7.73 -2.84 -1.16
C ARG A 647 -6.26 -2.57 -0.82
N LEU A 648 -5.99 -1.80 0.22
CA LEU A 648 -4.63 -1.54 0.72
C LEU A 648 -3.97 -2.81 1.29
N ALA A 649 -4.75 -3.65 1.97
CA ALA A 649 -4.30 -4.96 2.46
C ALA A 649 -4.07 -5.99 1.33
N GLY A 650 -4.39 -5.64 0.07
CA GLY A 650 -4.33 -6.58 -1.04
C GLY A 650 -5.32 -7.72 -0.89
N GLU A 651 -6.41 -7.53 -0.14
CA GLU A 651 -7.46 -8.52 -0.04
C GLU A 651 -8.29 -8.51 -1.34
N PRO A 652 -8.59 -9.69 -1.92
CA PRO A 652 -9.52 -9.76 -3.03
C PRO A 652 -10.84 -9.12 -2.62
N GLU A 653 -11.42 -8.34 -3.52
CA GLU A 653 -12.85 -8.08 -3.43
C GLU A 653 -13.51 -9.46 -3.37
N ILE A 654 -13.96 -9.87 -2.18
CA ILE A 654 -14.64 -11.15 -1.98
C ILE A 654 -15.75 -11.14 -3.03
N PRO A 655 -15.71 -12.02 -4.04
CA PRO A 655 -16.83 -12.18 -4.94
C PRO A 655 -17.97 -12.59 -4.02
N GLY A 656 -18.94 -11.69 -3.83
CA GLY A 656 -20.07 -11.94 -2.94
C GLY A 656 -20.62 -13.34 -3.27
N GLY A 657 -20.67 -14.19 -2.25
CA GLY A 657 -20.82 -15.64 -2.36
C GLY A 657 -21.81 -16.09 -3.44
N ALA A 658 -21.43 -17.15 -4.14
CA ALA A 658 -22.25 -17.87 -5.11
C ALA A 658 -23.62 -18.24 -4.54
#